data_AF-A0A1A9J4C5-F1
#
_entry.id   AF-A0A1A9J4C5-F1
#
_cell.length_a   1.000
_cell.length_b   1.000
_cell.length_c   1.000
_cell.angle_alpha   90.00
_cell.angle_beta   90.00
_cell.angle_gamma   90.00
#
_symmetry.space_group_name_H-M   'P 1'
#
loop_
_entity.id
_entity.type
_entity.pdbx_description
1 polymer ?
#
loop_
_entity_poly.entity_id
_entity_poly.type
_entity_poly.pdbx_seq_one_letter_code
_entity_poly.pdbx_strand_id
1 'polypeptide(L)'
;MPSYSTIRLAAFERVRGHEFVRRPHGLSFPPAWRKEVLDFYRIGRREPQKIDQVPIRRLNEVIRAVAPELLCVARKATLHDDAPWLYAYDPLPVPVMRQLIHSWIRDLHPPRARAEHPEITERAVQLGAALDVAGLSWQPQEVDLFSGRTTPGGTFEPDPLVHQLLPDALAQDITRLDPYRFEGVEMEFRIAATTRGAELVSWPPRDHQDDDGAWWKFSFVIALTVQTVPFADFRVHVGTGVRRWRTGGPVPLPFRRSVSAYLLGRDPWLAQTPGTGRMAVSRMITDRSTASAEWARGGPEGMLGRLRFSHGLPDAATVREDPDVWMSGKDGVQIGVVHATSMGGHGVGAGLMPRDRSPLTDWAAEAFGPHLTRLNDFTRSRHPVLPRNQPKAPTGRTKEERALKKEELQHARRHERRLALARTLGGAPLVVEARWQNPRTRDALVEQLADLLGLDGAGGAGAVRSWSTPQLEVRLYLEDASFVAARLDFPEGRPRRRHLASAIGTRRREIAELCARDGRPDVQAVVIEIGHPSSFRPDMVDPKFAARLGYADAGRLTKFITVPSSKWGTATKKNIAHRAHQTWSHVFRQLGSCTVPEHSADDVPDDLDHVALWMVKRRADGPTYTRGTVPVAVRVSAADGSVTGWDPESGDWIPYRKLLLSLARHAEVPGTYPRFENLDDTDDTDDTDDSDDEGSGADGAAEEETEDAEIPAAGATSGDQRRTTAWVPDLEEQRARTAQFVRSMLYSLRDRNVLLLSHAQNARLHWPWLANGRLVPDALQFGANPAQHISLYGERLCHVRVRDDMSDETPQWFAPDDESHEHGFASGLWHRPEATGDHRVHYSTGEKPHTAKHAVKTASKIATRIPVRKKPENGDEDQEPEPVIDTGTNAWNPAALEIAVLAVPEEGTAEAGAWAAVTHQLRRAPDYDVTLKLPLPLHLARKTAQYVLPHEDDTEGAAPEEGAGQ
;
A
#
# COMPACT_ATOMS: atom_id res chain seq x y z
N MET A 1 -21.37 -0.07 -21.21
CA MET A 1 -20.23 0.78 -21.58
C MET A 1 -20.07 0.74 -23.09
N PRO A 2 -19.59 1.80 -23.74
CA PRO A 2 -19.14 1.70 -25.14
C PRO A 2 -18.14 0.54 -25.24
N SER A 3 -18.23 -0.25 -26.31
CA SER A 3 -17.33 -1.38 -26.54
C SER A 3 -16.03 -0.87 -27.15
N TYR A 4 -15.17 -0.27 -26.33
CA TYR A 4 -13.82 0.08 -26.77
C TYR A 4 -13.04 -1.21 -27.11
N SER A 5 -12.37 -1.20 -28.26
CA SER A 5 -11.55 -2.31 -28.76
C SER A 5 -10.08 -2.24 -28.30
N THR A 6 -9.65 -1.08 -27.80
CA THR A 6 -8.28 -0.82 -27.36
C THR A 6 -8.22 -0.08 -26.02
N ILE A 7 -7.04 -0.10 -25.39
CA ILE A 7 -6.65 0.82 -24.33
C ILE A 7 -5.30 1.45 -24.62
N ARG A 8 -5.13 2.70 -24.20
CA ARG A 8 -3.88 3.45 -24.28
C ARG A 8 -3.25 3.53 -22.90
N LEU A 9 -2.00 3.09 -22.78
CA LEU A 9 -1.21 3.23 -21.56
C LEU A 9 -0.46 4.57 -21.59
N ALA A 10 -0.40 5.28 -20.47
CA ALA A 10 0.44 6.46 -20.29
C ALA A 10 1.91 6.04 -20.07
N ALA A 11 2.48 5.36 -21.07
CA ALA A 11 3.82 4.80 -21.04
C ALA A 11 4.52 4.95 -22.39
N PHE A 12 5.84 5.10 -22.32
CA PHE A 12 6.72 5.34 -23.46
C PHE A 12 7.90 4.38 -23.45
N GLU A 13 8.37 3.99 -24.62
CA GLU A 13 9.55 3.14 -24.80
C GLU A 13 10.61 3.86 -25.62
N ARG A 14 11.88 3.46 -25.44
CA ARG A 14 12.97 4.05 -26.22
C ARG A 14 12.85 3.69 -27.69
N VAL A 15 13.18 4.65 -28.55
CA VAL A 15 13.35 4.40 -29.98
C VAL A 15 14.63 3.60 -30.15
N ARG A 16 14.54 2.38 -30.70
CA ARG A 16 15.70 1.49 -30.85
C ARG A 16 16.79 2.15 -31.70
N GLY A 17 18.04 2.06 -31.26
CA GLY A 17 19.20 2.62 -31.96
C GLY A 17 19.44 4.12 -31.73
N HIS A 18 18.56 4.80 -30.99
CA HIS A 18 18.82 6.17 -30.53
C HIS A 18 19.58 6.14 -29.21
N GLU A 19 20.53 7.07 -29.06
CA GLU A 19 21.16 7.40 -27.78
C GLU A 19 20.45 8.60 -27.16
N PHE A 20 20.48 8.71 -25.83
CA PHE A 20 19.99 9.90 -25.14
C PHE A 20 21.05 10.42 -24.17
N VAL A 21 22.06 11.09 -24.73
CA VAL A 21 23.22 11.55 -23.98
C VAL A 21 22.96 12.91 -23.33
N ARG A 22 23.29 13.01 -22.03
CA ARG A 22 23.38 14.28 -21.28
C ARG A 22 24.78 14.44 -20.69
N ARG A 23 25.15 15.69 -20.41
CA ARG A 23 26.47 16.05 -19.86
C ARG A 23 26.39 16.68 -18.46
N PRO A 24 25.89 15.95 -17.45
CA PRO A 24 25.92 16.44 -16.08
C PRO A 24 27.34 16.39 -15.50
N HIS A 25 27.56 17.08 -14.39
CA HIS A 25 28.73 16.88 -13.54
C HIS A 25 28.41 15.87 -12.45
N GLY A 26 29.25 14.86 -12.30
CA GLY A 26 29.17 13.87 -11.24
C GLY A 26 30.12 14.19 -10.08
N LEU A 27 29.67 13.94 -8.85
CA LEU A 27 30.52 13.96 -7.67
C LEU A 27 30.55 12.56 -7.03
N SER A 28 31.73 11.95 -7.02
CA SER A 28 31.98 10.67 -6.35
C SER A 28 32.22 10.86 -4.86
N PHE A 29 31.83 9.85 -4.06
CA PHE A 29 32.07 9.89 -2.63
C PHE A 29 33.54 9.49 -2.38
N PRO A 30 34.38 10.35 -1.79
CA PRO A 30 35.81 10.04 -1.69
C PRO A 30 36.08 8.75 -0.92
N PRO A 31 36.89 7.81 -1.44
CA PRO A 31 37.16 6.52 -0.79
C PRO A 31 37.79 6.69 0.60
N ALA A 32 38.71 7.66 0.71
CA ALA A 32 39.36 8.03 1.97
C ALA A 32 38.38 8.46 3.06
N TRP A 33 37.22 9.03 2.69
CA TRP A 33 36.22 9.48 3.65
C TRP A 33 35.39 8.32 4.20
N ARG A 34 35.19 7.25 3.42
CA ARG A 34 34.22 6.20 3.76
C ARG A 34 34.54 5.56 5.11
N LYS A 35 35.79 5.13 5.29
CA LYS A 35 36.21 4.47 6.53
C LYS A 35 36.07 5.41 7.73
N GLU A 36 36.59 6.63 7.63
CA GLU A 36 36.57 7.61 8.72
C GLU A 36 35.15 7.99 9.14
N VAL A 37 34.24 8.21 8.17
CA VAL A 37 32.83 8.54 8.44
C VAL A 37 32.09 7.33 9.02
N LEU A 38 32.36 6.12 8.52
CA LEU A 38 31.76 4.89 9.06
C LEU A 38 32.19 4.64 10.50
N ASP A 39 33.49 4.73 10.77
CA ASP A 39 34.05 4.51 12.11
C ASP A 39 33.51 5.56 13.09
N PHE A 40 33.37 6.81 12.66
CA PHE A 40 32.69 7.84 13.44
C PHE A 40 31.20 7.55 13.66
N TYR A 41 30.47 7.13 12.63
CA TYR A 41 29.03 6.85 12.74
C TYR A 41 28.74 5.63 13.65
N ARG A 42 29.68 4.70 13.76
CA ARG A 42 29.61 3.50 14.61
C ARG A 42 29.76 3.78 16.11
N ILE A 43 30.30 4.94 16.51
CA ILE A 43 30.46 5.31 17.93
C ILE A 43 29.08 5.30 18.61
N GLY A 44 28.97 4.68 19.79
CA GLY A 44 27.72 4.59 20.54
C GLY A 44 26.62 3.74 19.89
N ARG A 45 26.90 3.06 18.76
CA ARG A 45 25.93 2.15 18.12
C ARG A 45 25.99 0.78 18.78
N ARG A 46 24.83 0.15 18.92
CA ARG A 46 24.68 -1.15 19.57
C ARG A 46 25.31 -2.32 18.79
N GLU A 47 25.29 -2.26 17.46
CA GLU A 47 25.86 -3.29 16.57
C GLU A 47 26.74 -2.66 15.46
N PRO A 48 27.86 -2.03 15.82
CA PRO A 48 28.68 -1.25 14.89
C PRO A 48 29.19 -2.09 13.70
N GLN A 49 29.43 -3.38 13.92
CA GLN A 49 29.87 -4.34 12.91
C GLN A 49 28.88 -4.58 11.76
N LYS A 50 27.58 -4.33 11.98
CA LYS A 50 26.54 -4.49 10.93
C LYS A 50 26.38 -3.24 10.07
N ILE A 51 26.98 -2.13 10.47
CA ILE A 51 26.91 -0.87 9.76
C ILE A 51 28.06 -0.83 8.77
N ASP A 52 27.81 -1.19 7.52
CA ASP A 52 28.80 -1.27 6.45
C ASP A 52 28.69 -0.12 5.42
N GLN A 53 27.68 0.75 5.57
CA GLN A 53 27.35 1.80 4.59
C GLN A 53 27.18 3.17 5.24
N VAL A 54 27.72 4.19 4.57
CA VAL A 54 27.68 5.58 5.04
C VAL A 54 26.25 6.13 4.94
N PRO A 55 25.68 6.68 6.04
CA PRO A 55 24.29 7.10 6.11
C PRO A 55 24.06 8.50 5.48
N ILE A 56 23.86 8.54 4.17
CA ILE A 56 23.60 9.78 3.43
C ILE A 56 22.11 10.18 3.36
N ARG A 57 21.19 9.39 3.92
CA ARG A 57 19.74 9.64 3.82
C ARG A 57 19.35 11.04 4.31
N ARG A 58 19.87 11.45 5.47
CA ARG A 58 19.59 12.77 6.07
C ARG A 58 20.17 13.91 5.23
N LEU A 59 21.38 13.72 4.71
CA LEU A 59 21.98 14.67 3.77
C LEU A 59 21.13 14.82 2.50
N ASN A 60 20.66 13.72 1.91
CA ASN A 60 19.76 13.76 0.76
C ASN A 60 18.42 14.45 1.06
N GLU A 61 17.88 14.31 2.29
CA GLU A 61 16.69 15.04 2.74
C GLU A 61 16.93 16.55 2.78
N VAL A 62 18.04 16.99 3.35
CA VAL A 62 18.41 18.41 3.43
C VAL A 62 18.68 18.98 2.05
N ILE A 63 19.41 18.26 1.19
CA ILE A 63 19.66 18.67 -0.20
C ILE A 63 18.34 18.97 -0.92
N ARG A 64 17.31 18.13 -0.80
CA ARG A 64 15.99 18.41 -1.41
C ARG A 64 15.29 19.65 -0.85
N ALA A 65 15.58 20.02 0.39
CA ALA A 65 14.99 21.18 1.05
C ALA A 65 15.71 22.50 0.72
N VAL A 66 17.00 22.47 0.33
CA VAL A 66 17.81 23.70 0.16
C VAL A 66 18.62 23.79 -1.13
N ALA A 67 18.76 22.69 -1.87
CA ALA A 67 19.51 22.63 -3.13
C ALA A 67 18.79 21.70 -4.12
N PRO A 68 17.56 22.05 -4.57
CA PRO A 68 16.73 21.19 -5.42
C PRO A 68 17.34 20.86 -6.80
N GLU A 69 18.43 21.53 -7.19
CA GLU A 69 19.21 21.23 -8.41
C GLU A 69 20.09 20.00 -8.31
N LEU A 70 20.43 19.58 -7.09
CA LEU A 70 21.26 18.41 -6.90
C LEU A 70 20.40 17.14 -7.03
N LEU A 71 20.81 16.29 -7.97
CA LEU A 71 20.17 15.00 -8.22
C LEU A 71 20.89 13.91 -7.42
N CYS A 72 20.21 13.41 -6.39
CA CYS A 72 20.69 12.30 -5.58
C CYS A 72 20.32 10.97 -6.24
N VAL A 73 21.28 10.33 -6.94
CA VAL A 73 21.01 9.04 -7.63
C VAL A 73 21.15 7.83 -6.69
N ALA A 74 21.86 8.00 -5.57
CA ALA A 74 22.16 6.92 -4.65
C ALA A 74 21.34 7.07 -3.35
N ARG A 75 20.62 6.01 -2.96
CA ARG A 75 19.93 5.97 -1.65
C ARG A 75 20.89 5.79 -0.47
N LYS A 76 22.10 5.29 -0.75
CA LYS A 76 23.20 5.04 0.19
C LYS A 76 24.50 5.40 -0.53
N ALA A 77 25.56 5.80 0.18
CA ALA A 77 26.84 6.06 -0.47
C ALA A 77 27.26 4.78 -1.19
N THR A 78 27.51 4.87 -2.49
CA THR A 78 27.81 3.74 -3.38
C THR A 78 28.93 2.88 -2.79
N LEU A 79 28.82 1.55 -2.88
CA LEU A 79 29.86 0.61 -2.46
C LEU A 79 31.10 0.69 -3.36
N HIS A 80 30.92 1.15 -4.61
CA HIS A 80 31.98 1.37 -5.58
C HIS A 80 32.51 2.80 -5.47
N ASP A 81 33.81 2.90 -5.22
CA ASP A 81 34.56 4.13 -4.93
C ASP A 81 34.55 5.17 -6.05
N ASP A 82 34.33 4.75 -7.29
CA ASP A 82 34.43 5.64 -8.46
C ASP A 82 33.06 6.15 -8.95
N ALA A 83 31.94 5.57 -8.50
CA ALA A 83 30.62 5.92 -9.01
C ALA A 83 30.06 7.20 -8.33
N PRO A 84 29.65 8.23 -9.11
CA PRO A 84 29.04 9.43 -8.55
C PRO A 84 27.74 9.15 -7.79
N TRP A 85 27.59 9.81 -6.63
CA TRP A 85 26.39 9.70 -5.80
C TRP A 85 25.49 10.94 -5.92
N LEU A 86 26.07 12.08 -6.30
CA LEU A 86 25.38 13.32 -6.67
C LEU A 86 25.68 13.68 -8.13
N TYR A 87 24.67 14.22 -8.80
CA TYR A 87 24.78 14.83 -10.11
C TYR A 87 24.21 16.24 -10.09
N ALA A 88 24.77 17.13 -10.91
CA ALA A 88 24.29 18.48 -11.12
C ALA A 88 24.60 18.93 -12.54
N TYR A 89 23.72 19.72 -13.16
CA TYR A 89 24.08 20.42 -14.40
C TYR A 89 24.96 21.62 -14.09
N ASP A 90 24.65 22.33 -13.01
CA ASP A 90 25.42 23.44 -12.47
C ASP A 90 25.97 23.06 -11.08
N PRO A 91 27.28 22.73 -10.98
CA PRO A 91 27.90 22.31 -9.73
C PRO A 91 27.76 23.30 -8.58
N LEU A 92 27.57 22.79 -7.35
CA LEU A 92 27.60 23.64 -6.17
C LEU A 92 29.03 24.10 -5.84
N PRO A 93 29.22 25.38 -5.45
CA PRO A 93 30.52 25.88 -5.01
C PRO A 93 31.05 25.12 -3.79
N VAL A 94 32.38 24.96 -3.72
CA VAL A 94 33.09 24.29 -2.61
C VAL A 94 32.69 24.83 -1.22
N PRO A 95 32.54 26.15 -0.99
CA PRO A 95 32.10 26.66 0.32
C PRO A 95 30.71 26.13 0.75
N VAL A 96 29.79 26.00 -0.21
CA VAL A 96 28.43 25.47 0.04
C VAL A 96 28.51 23.97 0.35
N MET A 97 29.29 23.21 -0.42
CA MET A 97 29.53 21.79 -0.15
C MET A 97 30.16 21.55 1.23
N ARG A 98 31.15 22.37 1.62
CA ARG A 98 31.77 22.34 2.95
C ARG A 98 30.74 22.51 4.06
N GLN A 99 29.85 23.47 3.91
CA GLN A 99 28.78 23.72 4.88
C GLN A 99 27.83 22.52 5.00
N LEU A 100 27.38 21.95 3.89
CA LEU A 100 26.48 20.78 3.88
C LEU A 100 27.15 19.55 4.54
N ILE A 101 28.39 19.26 4.18
CA ILE A 101 29.13 18.10 4.71
C ILE A 101 29.44 18.26 6.20
N HIS A 102 29.89 19.44 6.65
CA HIS A 102 30.16 19.68 8.06
C HIS A 102 28.88 19.63 8.92
N SER A 103 27.77 20.17 8.42
CA SER A 103 26.47 20.06 9.09
C SER A 103 25.99 18.61 9.16
N TRP A 104 26.18 17.83 8.09
CA TRP A 104 25.84 16.41 8.06
C TRP A 104 26.64 15.60 9.08
N ILE A 105 27.98 15.77 9.14
CA ILE A 105 28.84 15.06 10.10
C ILE A 105 28.39 15.33 11.53
N ARG A 106 28.05 16.58 11.85
CA ARG A 106 27.52 16.91 13.18
C ARG A 106 26.18 16.21 13.42
N ASP A 107 25.27 16.18 12.45
CA ASP A 107 23.94 15.56 12.58
C ASP A 107 23.92 14.01 12.56
N LEU A 108 25.05 13.35 12.29
CA LEU A 108 25.13 11.87 12.26
C LEU A 108 24.75 11.19 13.58
N HIS A 109 24.90 11.90 14.69
CA HIS A 109 24.55 11.43 16.03
C HIS A 109 23.47 12.30 16.67
N PRO A 110 22.42 11.71 17.26
CA PRO A 110 21.39 12.46 17.97
C PRO A 110 21.95 13.15 19.23
N PRO A 111 21.28 14.20 19.75
CA PRO A 111 21.74 14.93 20.94
C PRO A 111 21.99 13.99 22.14
N ARG A 112 21.11 13.01 22.35
CA ARG A 112 21.23 12.00 23.39
C ARG A 112 22.51 11.17 23.28
N ALA A 113 22.85 10.69 22.08
CA ALA A 113 24.08 9.92 21.88
C ALA A 113 25.32 10.77 22.21
N ARG A 114 25.31 12.07 21.91
CA ARG A 114 26.42 12.98 22.28
C ARG A 114 26.53 13.21 23.79
N ALA A 115 25.42 13.17 24.52
CA ALA A 115 25.41 13.27 25.97
C ALA A 115 25.97 11.98 26.61
N GLU A 116 25.62 10.82 26.06
CA GLU A 116 26.11 9.50 26.53
C GLU A 116 27.57 9.24 26.12
N HIS A 117 28.00 9.80 24.98
CA HIS A 117 29.35 9.65 24.42
C HIS A 117 29.95 11.02 24.09
N PRO A 118 30.53 11.73 25.08
CA PRO A 118 31.10 13.07 24.91
C PRO A 118 32.17 13.14 23.81
N GLU A 119 32.89 12.04 23.56
CA GLU A 119 33.91 11.91 22.51
C GLU A 119 33.35 12.16 21.10
N ILE A 120 32.04 11.99 20.87
CA ILE A 120 31.40 12.23 19.58
C ILE A 120 31.59 13.69 19.16
N THR A 121 31.49 14.64 20.09
CA THR A 121 31.55 16.07 19.76
C THR A 121 32.96 16.44 19.29
N GLU A 122 33.99 16.01 20.03
CA GLU A 122 35.37 16.23 19.65
C GLU A 122 35.71 15.51 18.34
N ARG A 123 35.30 14.24 18.21
CA ARG A 123 35.56 13.43 17.01
C ARG A 123 34.86 14.00 15.77
N ALA A 124 33.68 14.61 15.91
CA ALA A 124 33.01 15.29 14.80
C ALA A 124 33.82 16.50 14.30
N VAL A 125 34.45 17.26 15.20
CA VAL A 125 35.32 18.39 14.85
C VAL A 125 36.60 17.89 14.18
N GLN A 126 37.25 16.87 14.76
CA GLN A 126 38.45 16.25 14.18
C GLN A 126 38.16 15.68 12.78
N LEU A 127 37.05 14.94 12.62
CA LEU A 127 36.64 14.38 11.35
C LEU A 127 36.36 15.49 10.33
N GLY A 128 35.57 16.51 10.70
CA GLY A 128 35.30 17.65 9.82
C GLY A 128 36.56 18.38 9.35
N ALA A 129 37.58 18.48 10.20
CA ALA A 129 38.88 19.06 9.83
C ALA A 129 39.74 18.12 8.95
N ALA A 130 39.61 16.81 9.14
CA ALA A 130 40.35 15.79 8.39
C ALA A 130 39.78 15.52 6.99
N LEU A 131 38.48 15.75 6.77
CA LEU A 131 37.88 15.58 5.44
C LEU A 131 38.31 16.71 4.50
N ASP A 132 39.05 16.37 3.45
CA ASP A 132 39.46 17.33 2.41
C ASP A 132 38.29 17.72 1.49
N VAL A 133 37.37 18.56 2.00
CA VAL A 133 36.24 19.05 1.21
C VAL A 133 36.68 19.95 0.05
N ALA A 134 37.86 20.57 0.14
CA ALA A 134 38.40 21.38 -0.95
C ALA A 134 38.83 20.53 -2.15
N GLY A 135 39.28 19.30 -1.90
CA GLY A 135 39.59 18.29 -2.91
C GLY A 135 38.37 17.66 -3.58
N LEU A 136 37.14 17.97 -3.15
CA LEU A 136 35.94 17.52 -3.87
C LEU A 136 35.91 18.12 -5.27
N SER A 137 35.97 17.25 -6.29
CA SER A 137 36.00 17.66 -7.68
C SER A 137 34.77 17.15 -8.41
N TRP A 138 33.96 18.08 -8.90
CA TRP A 138 32.88 17.80 -9.84
C TRP A 138 33.49 17.49 -11.20
N GLN A 139 33.28 16.27 -11.69
CA GLN A 139 33.82 15.81 -12.95
C GLN A 139 32.72 15.83 -14.02
N PRO A 140 32.92 16.48 -15.18
CA PRO A 140 32.01 16.33 -16.31
C PRO A 140 31.84 14.85 -16.65
N GLN A 141 30.60 14.41 -16.80
CA GLN A 141 30.25 13.05 -17.18
C GLN A 141 29.47 13.10 -18.48
N GLU A 142 29.77 12.20 -19.41
CA GLU A 142 28.91 11.94 -20.55
C GLU A 142 28.07 10.71 -20.21
N VAL A 143 26.77 10.90 -20.01
CA VAL A 143 25.86 9.86 -19.54
C VAL A 143 24.81 9.59 -20.60
N ASP A 144 24.82 8.38 -21.17
CA ASP A 144 23.68 7.89 -21.94
C ASP A 144 22.55 7.52 -20.97
N LEU A 145 21.44 8.22 -21.07
CA LEU A 145 20.25 8.01 -20.25
C LEU A 145 19.49 6.73 -20.61
N PHE A 146 19.93 6.00 -21.65
CA PHE A 146 19.46 4.67 -21.99
C PHE A 146 20.46 3.56 -21.64
N SER A 147 21.50 3.88 -20.85
CA SER A 147 22.50 2.90 -20.43
C SER A 147 21.88 1.81 -19.55
N GLY A 148 22.38 0.59 -19.72
CA GLY A 148 21.89 -0.58 -19.01
C GLY A 148 22.31 -1.86 -19.71
N ARG A 149 21.74 -2.98 -19.27
CA ARG A 149 22.02 -4.31 -19.82
C ARG A 149 20.75 -5.12 -19.99
N THR A 150 20.72 -5.97 -21.00
CA THR A 150 19.67 -6.99 -21.12
C THR A 150 20.08 -8.21 -20.29
N THR A 151 19.20 -8.68 -19.41
CA THR A 151 19.46 -9.87 -18.59
C THR A 151 19.30 -11.15 -19.41
N PRO A 152 19.78 -12.31 -18.92
CA PRO A 152 19.63 -13.57 -19.65
C PRO A 152 18.17 -13.93 -19.98
N GLY A 153 17.20 -13.45 -19.19
CA GLY A 153 15.78 -13.64 -19.44
C GLY A 153 15.17 -12.65 -20.44
N GLY A 154 15.93 -11.71 -21.00
CA GLY A 154 15.44 -10.74 -22.00
C GLY A 154 14.85 -9.46 -21.43
N THR A 155 14.88 -9.26 -20.10
CA THR A 155 14.50 -7.98 -19.48
C THR A 155 15.63 -6.96 -19.66
N PHE A 156 15.36 -5.75 -20.12
CA PHE A 156 16.33 -4.66 -20.04
C PHE A 156 16.35 -4.08 -18.61
N GLU A 157 17.50 -4.13 -17.95
CA GLU A 157 17.80 -3.49 -16.67
C GLU A 157 18.56 -2.18 -16.94
N PRO A 158 17.92 -1.00 -16.79
CA PRO A 158 18.62 0.28 -16.83
C PRO A 158 19.64 0.38 -15.70
N ASP A 159 20.71 1.12 -15.92
CA ASP A 159 21.66 1.41 -14.85
C ASP A 159 20.97 2.17 -13.70
N PRO A 160 21.40 2.01 -12.43
CA PRO A 160 20.71 2.61 -11.29
C PRO A 160 20.51 4.13 -11.39
N LEU A 161 21.46 4.85 -12.00
CA LEU A 161 21.39 6.29 -12.22
C LEU A 161 20.26 6.70 -13.18
N VAL A 162 19.93 5.86 -14.16
CA VAL A 162 18.91 6.15 -15.19
C VAL A 162 17.54 6.34 -14.55
N HIS A 163 17.24 5.62 -13.46
CA HIS A 163 15.98 5.75 -12.73
C HIS A 163 15.72 7.15 -12.14
N GLN A 164 16.76 7.98 -12.02
CA GLN A 164 16.67 9.36 -11.54
C GLN A 164 17.00 10.38 -12.63
N LEU A 165 18.08 10.16 -13.41
CA LEU A 165 18.56 11.13 -14.39
C LEU A 165 17.68 11.20 -15.65
N LEU A 166 17.13 10.08 -16.13
CA LEU A 166 16.26 10.10 -17.31
C LEU A 166 14.95 10.86 -17.03
N PRO A 167 14.19 10.57 -15.95
CA PRO A 167 13.03 11.36 -15.60
C PRO A 167 13.33 12.84 -15.38
N ASP A 168 14.46 13.19 -14.76
CA ASP A 168 14.82 14.60 -14.55
C ASP A 168 15.11 15.32 -15.87
N ALA A 169 15.87 14.69 -16.78
CA ALA A 169 16.14 15.27 -18.09
C ALA A 169 14.84 15.53 -18.88
N LEU A 170 13.92 14.55 -18.87
CA LEU A 170 12.61 14.71 -19.50
C LEU A 170 11.78 15.82 -18.84
N ALA A 171 11.83 15.95 -17.51
CA ALA A 171 11.14 17.03 -16.80
C ALA A 171 11.69 18.41 -17.17
N GLN A 172 13.02 18.55 -17.32
CA GLN A 172 13.64 19.78 -17.84
C GLN A 172 13.16 20.08 -19.25
N ASP A 173 13.08 19.07 -20.11
CA ASP A 173 12.59 19.25 -21.48
C ASP A 173 11.10 19.66 -21.51
N ILE A 174 10.26 19.10 -20.63
CA ILE A 174 8.85 19.53 -20.46
C ILE A 174 8.77 21.02 -20.07
N THR A 175 9.61 21.48 -19.15
CA THR A 175 9.56 22.91 -18.72
C THR A 175 9.98 23.90 -19.80
N ARG A 176 10.52 23.43 -20.94
CA ARG A 176 10.85 24.26 -22.10
C ARG A 176 9.74 24.31 -23.16
N LEU A 177 8.68 23.52 -23.00
CA LEU A 177 7.50 23.58 -23.86
C LEU A 177 6.75 24.89 -23.62
N ASP A 178 5.90 25.26 -24.59
CA ASP A 178 4.90 26.30 -24.35
C ASP A 178 3.98 25.91 -23.19
N PRO A 179 3.45 26.90 -22.43
CA PRO A 179 2.51 26.63 -21.35
C PRO A 179 1.39 25.70 -21.80
N TYR A 180 1.01 24.77 -20.93
CA TYR A 180 -0.09 23.85 -21.20
C TYR A 180 -1.38 24.64 -21.36
N ARG A 181 -2.07 24.48 -22.49
CA ARG A 181 -3.33 25.15 -22.80
C ARG A 181 -4.40 24.14 -23.12
N PHE A 182 -5.47 24.15 -22.33
CA PHE A 182 -6.63 23.28 -22.54
C PHE A 182 -7.91 23.96 -22.08
N GLU A 183 -8.90 24.05 -22.96
CA GLU A 183 -10.25 24.54 -22.64
C GLU A 183 -10.24 25.93 -21.96
N GLY A 184 -9.42 26.84 -22.49
CA GLY A 184 -9.27 28.22 -21.98
C GLY A 184 -8.43 28.36 -20.71
N VAL A 185 -7.88 27.26 -20.18
CA VAL A 185 -6.96 27.26 -19.04
C VAL A 185 -5.53 27.15 -19.53
N GLU A 186 -4.68 28.07 -19.07
CA GLU A 186 -3.24 28.06 -19.26
C GLU A 186 -2.53 27.72 -17.94
N MET A 187 -1.53 26.84 -17.99
CA MET A 187 -0.74 26.42 -16.82
C MET A 187 0.74 26.28 -17.14
N GLU A 188 1.57 26.78 -16.25
CA GLU A 188 3.00 26.48 -16.21
C GLU A 188 3.29 25.37 -15.19
N PHE A 189 4.37 24.63 -15.41
CA PHE A 189 4.82 23.55 -14.53
C PHE A 189 6.22 23.84 -13.98
N ARG A 190 6.41 23.58 -12.68
CA ARG A 190 7.69 23.68 -11.99
C ARG A 190 8.14 22.30 -11.54
N ILE A 191 9.42 21.99 -11.73
CA ILE A 191 10.01 20.74 -11.23
C ILE A 191 10.11 20.82 -9.71
N ALA A 192 9.68 19.78 -9.02
CA ALA A 192 9.81 19.65 -7.57
C ALA A 192 10.84 18.56 -7.21
N ALA A 193 11.65 18.83 -6.18
CA ALA A 193 12.60 17.86 -5.68
C ALA A 193 11.90 16.58 -5.18
N THR A 194 12.29 15.43 -5.72
CA THR A 194 11.69 14.12 -5.38
C THR A 194 12.75 13.08 -5.00
N THR A 195 12.29 11.97 -4.41
CA THR A 195 13.14 10.83 -4.03
C THR A 195 13.21 9.74 -5.11
N ARG A 196 12.33 9.82 -6.11
CA ARG A 196 12.22 8.84 -7.19
C ARG A 196 11.70 9.53 -8.44
N GLY A 197 12.40 9.33 -9.55
CA GLY A 197 11.99 9.86 -10.84
C GLY A 197 11.97 11.39 -10.85
N ALA A 198 10.97 11.97 -11.50
CA ALA A 198 10.74 13.42 -11.49
C ALA A 198 9.27 13.74 -11.20
N GLU A 199 9.02 14.88 -10.56
CA GLU A 199 7.70 15.42 -10.32
C GLU A 199 7.65 16.87 -10.83
N LEU A 200 6.63 17.20 -11.62
CA LEU A 200 6.29 18.56 -11.99
C LEU A 200 4.94 18.92 -11.40
N VAL A 201 4.82 20.15 -10.90
CA VAL A 201 3.61 20.68 -10.26
C VAL A 201 3.19 21.96 -10.96
N SER A 202 1.91 22.08 -11.30
CA SER A 202 1.40 23.32 -11.89
C SER A 202 1.46 24.46 -10.87
N TRP A 203 2.01 25.60 -11.26
CA TRP A 203 2.19 26.74 -10.35
C TRP A 203 1.99 28.08 -11.07
N PRO A 204 1.25 29.05 -10.50
CA PRO A 204 0.62 29.04 -9.17
C PRO A 204 -0.55 28.04 -9.02
N PRO A 205 -0.94 27.68 -7.79
CA PRO A 205 -2.10 26.83 -7.55
C PRO A 205 -3.39 27.47 -8.08
N ARG A 206 -4.33 26.62 -8.50
CA ARG A 206 -5.68 27.02 -8.90
C ARG A 206 -6.61 27.07 -7.71
N ASP A 207 -7.58 27.98 -7.81
CA ASP A 207 -8.65 28.14 -6.84
C ASP A 207 -9.88 27.32 -7.21
N HIS A 208 -10.60 26.84 -6.20
CA HIS A 208 -11.89 26.21 -6.30
C HIS A 208 -12.74 26.57 -5.10
N GLN A 209 -13.92 27.12 -5.34
CA GLN A 209 -14.95 27.28 -4.31
C GLN A 209 -15.86 26.05 -4.34
N ASP A 210 -16.04 25.38 -3.20
CA ASP A 210 -16.98 24.26 -3.09
C ASP A 210 -18.43 24.75 -2.91
N ASP A 211 -19.37 23.80 -2.87
CA ASP A 211 -20.81 24.07 -2.76
C ASP A 211 -21.18 24.77 -1.43
N ASP A 212 -20.37 24.61 -0.38
CA ASP A 212 -20.53 25.27 0.91
C ASP A 212 -19.91 26.69 0.93
N GLY A 213 -19.31 27.12 -0.19
CA GLY A 213 -18.70 28.44 -0.35
C GLY A 213 -17.25 28.52 0.15
N ALA A 214 -16.63 27.42 0.57
CA ALA A 214 -15.26 27.37 1.06
C ALA A 214 -14.25 27.35 -0.09
N TRP A 215 -13.15 28.10 0.05
CA TRP A 215 -12.10 28.20 -0.96
C TRP A 215 -10.96 27.19 -0.72
N TRP A 216 -10.62 26.48 -1.79
CA TRP A 216 -9.61 25.44 -1.84
C TRP A 216 -8.59 25.72 -2.92
N LYS A 217 -7.32 25.39 -2.65
CA LYS A 217 -6.23 25.50 -3.63
C LYS A 217 -5.73 24.12 -4.04
N PHE A 218 -5.47 23.95 -5.33
CA PHE A 218 -4.93 22.70 -5.87
C PHE A 218 -4.03 22.94 -7.09
N SER A 219 -3.18 21.96 -7.39
CA SER A 219 -2.30 21.95 -8.58
C SER A 219 -2.44 20.63 -9.33
N PHE A 220 -2.16 20.65 -10.64
CA PHE A 220 -1.96 19.45 -11.43
C PHE A 220 -0.53 18.92 -11.23
N VAL A 221 -0.37 17.60 -11.27
CA VAL A 221 0.92 16.94 -11.10
C VAL A 221 1.21 16.03 -12.27
N ILE A 222 2.46 16.07 -12.75
CA ILE A 222 3.03 15.10 -13.70
C ILE A 222 4.19 14.40 -12.99
N ALA A 223 4.13 13.08 -12.91
CA ALA A 223 5.19 12.24 -12.37
C ALA A 223 5.79 11.37 -13.48
N LEU A 224 7.11 11.36 -13.58
CA LEU A 224 7.86 10.56 -14.55
C LEU A 224 8.65 9.48 -13.81
N THR A 225 8.48 8.21 -14.19
CA THR A 225 9.22 7.10 -13.58
C THR A 225 9.71 6.09 -14.61
N VAL A 226 10.93 5.59 -14.42
CA VAL A 226 11.49 4.47 -15.20
C VAL A 226 11.10 3.15 -14.53
N GLN A 227 10.44 2.27 -15.29
CA GLN A 227 9.98 0.97 -14.84
C GLN A 227 10.52 -0.13 -15.75
N THR A 228 11.05 -1.19 -15.14
CA THR A 228 11.37 -2.43 -15.89
C THR A 228 10.09 -3.22 -16.15
N VAL A 229 10.09 -4.00 -17.23
CA VAL A 229 9.00 -4.91 -17.63
C VAL A 229 9.62 -6.28 -17.92
N PRO A 230 9.06 -7.40 -17.41
CA PRO A 230 9.59 -8.72 -17.71
C PRO A 230 9.74 -8.95 -19.21
N PHE A 231 10.88 -9.51 -19.61
CA PHE A 231 11.13 -9.99 -20.97
C PHE A 231 11.05 -8.89 -22.05
N ALA A 232 11.14 -7.63 -21.64
CA ALA A 232 10.98 -6.48 -22.52
C ALA A 232 11.93 -5.35 -22.13
N ASP A 233 11.92 -4.31 -22.97
CA ASP A 233 12.61 -3.06 -22.67
C ASP A 233 11.98 -2.35 -21.45
N PHE A 234 12.71 -1.40 -20.88
CA PHE A 234 12.16 -0.53 -19.85
C PHE A 234 11.14 0.44 -20.44
N ARG A 235 10.31 1.02 -19.56
CA ARG A 235 9.30 2.02 -19.92
C ARG A 235 9.44 3.26 -19.06
N VAL A 236 9.16 4.41 -19.64
CA VAL A 236 8.90 5.64 -18.90
C VAL A 236 7.40 5.76 -18.70
N HIS A 237 6.94 5.70 -17.46
CA HIS A 237 5.54 5.94 -17.11
C HIS A 237 5.31 7.43 -16.85
N VAL A 238 4.21 7.96 -17.38
CA VAL A 238 3.69 9.30 -17.08
C VAL A 238 2.46 9.15 -16.20
N GLY A 239 2.59 9.53 -14.94
CA GLY A 239 1.47 9.61 -14.00
C GLY A 239 0.94 11.04 -13.94
N THR A 240 -0.36 11.23 -14.12
CA THR A 240 -1.00 12.54 -13.92
C THR A 240 -1.98 12.51 -12.75
N GLY A 241 -2.11 13.63 -12.05
CA GLY A 241 -2.95 13.71 -10.86
C GLY A 241 -3.17 15.13 -10.35
N VAL A 242 -3.70 15.21 -9.13
CA VAL A 242 -4.01 16.46 -8.43
C VAL A 242 -3.26 16.49 -7.10
N ARG A 243 -2.57 17.60 -6.82
CA ARG A 243 -2.04 17.97 -5.50
C ARG A 243 -3.03 18.90 -4.82
N ARG A 244 -3.48 18.53 -3.64
CA ARG A 244 -4.35 19.35 -2.79
C ARG A 244 -3.50 20.09 -1.77
N TRP A 245 -3.76 21.37 -1.58
CA TRP A 245 -3.03 22.22 -0.64
C TRP A 245 -3.90 22.52 0.59
N ARG A 246 -3.26 22.70 1.75
CA ARG A 246 -3.96 23.14 2.95
C ARG A 246 -4.36 24.62 2.78
N THR A 247 -5.66 24.89 2.92
CA THR A 247 -6.25 26.24 2.91
C THR A 247 -7.25 26.43 4.05
N GLY A 248 -7.58 27.68 4.38
CA GLY A 248 -8.68 28.00 5.28
C GLY A 248 -8.35 27.72 6.76
N GLY A 249 -7.13 28.04 7.17
CA GLY A 249 -6.70 27.99 8.57
C GLY A 249 -5.46 27.12 8.81
N PRO A 250 -5.07 26.94 10.08
CA PRO A 250 -3.77 26.39 10.43
C PRO A 250 -3.60 24.95 9.96
N VAL A 251 -2.35 24.54 9.78
CA VAL A 251 -1.96 23.18 9.41
C VAL A 251 -2.05 22.26 10.63
N PRO A 252 -2.88 21.21 10.62
CA PRO A 252 -2.86 20.20 11.67
C PRO A 252 -1.57 19.37 11.55
N LEU A 253 -0.69 19.46 12.56
CA LEU A 253 0.50 18.62 12.69
C LEU A 253 0.26 17.60 13.81
N PRO A 254 -0.32 16.43 13.50
CA PRO A 254 -0.45 15.39 14.50
C PRO A 254 0.93 14.94 14.95
N PHE A 255 1.05 14.76 16.26
CA PHE A 255 2.17 14.06 16.84
C PHE A 255 2.43 12.75 16.10
N ARG A 256 3.69 12.39 15.93
CA ARG A 256 4.11 11.24 15.15
C ARG A 256 4.18 11.37 13.62
N ARG A 257 3.86 12.53 13.06
CA ARG A 257 3.73 12.68 11.60
C ARG A 257 4.35 13.95 11.07
N SER A 258 4.97 13.79 9.91
CA SER A 258 5.49 14.90 9.12
C SER A 258 4.55 15.27 7.98
N VAL A 259 4.36 16.56 7.71
CA VAL A 259 3.59 17.06 6.56
C VAL A 259 4.54 17.63 5.53
N SER A 260 4.37 17.28 4.25
CA SER A 260 5.26 17.81 3.19
C SER A 260 4.87 19.25 2.82
N ALA A 261 5.86 20.09 2.58
CA ALA A 261 5.70 21.44 2.07
C ALA A 261 6.61 21.65 0.85
N TYR A 262 6.09 22.37 -0.14
CA TYR A 262 6.78 22.71 -1.38
C TYR A 262 7.13 24.19 -1.30
N LEU A 263 8.40 24.52 -1.44
CA LEU A 263 8.92 25.87 -1.25
C LEU A 263 9.52 26.36 -2.57
N LEU A 264 9.02 27.49 -3.05
CA LEU A 264 9.51 28.19 -4.23
C LEU A 264 10.08 29.54 -3.79
N GLY A 265 11.40 29.67 -3.83
CA GLY A 265 12.09 30.93 -3.56
C GLY A 265 12.26 31.75 -4.84
N ARG A 266 12.15 33.08 -4.74
CA ARG A 266 12.55 34.00 -5.81
C ARG A 266 14.04 33.86 -6.14
N ASP A 267 14.85 33.71 -5.10
CA ASP A 267 16.29 33.53 -5.16
C ASP A 267 16.66 32.10 -4.72
N PRO A 268 17.87 31.61 -5.04
CA PRO A 268 18.36 30.34 -4.53
C PRO A 268 18.46 30.33 -3.00
N TRP A 269 18.09 29.22 -2.36
CA TRP A 269 18.12 29.06 -0.89
C TRP A 269 19.53 29.20 -0.31
N LEU A 270 20.52 28.63 -0.98
CA LEU A 270 21.92 28.71 -0.56
C LEU A 270 22.64 29.81 -1.34
N ALA A 271 23.44 30.61 -0.63
CA ALA A 271 24.18 31.70 -1.25
C ALA A 271 25.12 31.18 -2.33
N GLN A 272 25.24 31.92 -3.43
CA GLN A 272 26.15 31.60 -4.55
C GLN A 272 25.78 30.32 -5.32
N THR A 273 24.53 29.85 -5.19
CA THR A 273 24.03 28.72 -6.00
C THR A 273 23.24 29.22 -7.22
N PRO A 274 23.13 28.43 -8.30
CA PRO A 274 22.35 28.80 -9.47
C PRO A 274 20.85 28.85 -9.14
N GLY A 275 20.14 29.85 -9.69
CA GLY A 275 18.68 29.96 -9.58
C GLY A 275 18.00 29.35 -10.79
N THR A 276 17.09 28.41 -10.56
CA THR A 276 16.50 27.54 -11.60
C THR A 276 14.97 27.54 -11.57
N GLY A 277 14.37 28.09 -10.53
CA GLY A 277 12.93 28.04 -10.31
C GLY A 277 12.37 26.65 -9.98
N ARG A 278 13.22 25.67 -9.59
CA ARG A 278 12.74 24.39 -9.03
C ARG A 278 12.19 24.58 -7.61
N MET A 279 11.15 23.81 -7.29
CA MET A 279 10.58 23.77 -5.94
C MET A 279 11.41 22.86 -5.04
N ALA A 280 11.87 23.42 -3.92
CA ALA A 280 12.41 22.63 -2.82
C ALA A 280 11.27 21.90 -2.10
N VAL A 281 11.56 20.75 -1.50
CA VAL A 281 10.58 19.99 -0.72
C VAL A 281 11.15 19.72 0.66
N SER A 282 10.44 20.23 1.67
CA SER A 282 10.73 20.01 3.08
C SER A 282 9.55 19.35 3.78
N ARG A 283 9.71 19.02 5.06
CA ARG A 283 8.64 18.46 5.88
C ARG A 283 8.51 19.26 7.17
N MET A 284 7.28 19.53 7.60
CA MET A 284 6.96 20.12 8.89
C MET A 284 6.68 19.02 9.90
N ILE A 285 7.25 19.14 11.09
CA ILE A 285 7.04 18.25 12.24
C ILE A 285 6.72 19.10 13.48
N THR A 286 6.23 18.45 14.53
CA THR A 286 6.06 19.09 15.84
C THR A 286 7.27 18.76 16.70
N ASP A 287 7.98 19.78 17.18
CA ASP A 287 9.05 19.60 18.15
C ASP A 287 8.47 19.11 19.49
N ARG A 288 9.09 18.09 20.08
CA ARG A 288 8.57 17.46 21.30
C ARG A 288 8.76 18.36 22.54
N SER A 289 9.83 19.15 22.57
CA SER A 289 10.19 19.93 23.75
C SER A 289 9.41 21.24 23.88
N THR A 290 9.12 21.86 22.74
CA THR A 290 8.45 23.17 22.66
C THR A 290 7.00 23.08 22.19
N ALA A 291 6.56 21.90 21.71
CA ALA A 291 5.28 21.70 21.02
C ALA A 291 5.07 22.63 19.80
N SER A 292 6.13 23.28 19.34
CA SER A 292 6.11 24.21 18.21
C SER A 292 6.32 23.47 16.89
N ALA A 293 5.92 24.08 15.77
CA ALA A 293 6.20 23.48 14.46
C ALA A 293 7.63 23.83 14.04
N GLU A 294 8.37 22.83 13.57
CA GLU A 294 9.70 23.00 13.01
C GLU A 294 9.81 22.31 11.64
N TRP A 295 10.77 22.73 10.83
CA TRP A 295 11.18 21.94 9.68
C TRP A 295 11.85 20.65 10.17
N ALA A 296 11.62 19.54 9.49
CA ALA A 296 12.35 18.31 9.74
C ALA A 296 13.84 18.56 9.49
N ARG A 297 14.69 18.23 10.46
CA ARG A 297 16.13 18.61 10.50
C ARG A 297 16.37 20.13 10.68
N GLY A 298 15.34 20.87 11.09
CA GLY A 298 15.25 22.31 11.28
C GLY A 298 15.74 22.84 12.62
N GLY A 299 15.55 22.06 13.69
CA GLY A 299 15.82 22.49 15.06
C GLY A 299 17.27 22.97 15.31
N PRO A 300 17.55 23.55 16.50
CA PRO A 300 18.82 24.20 16.81
C PRO A 300 20.05 23.30 16.59
N GLU A 301 19.88 22.00 16.80
CA GLU A 301 20.91 21.00 16.56
C GLU A 301 20.88 20.36 15.18
N GLY A 302 19.79 20.53 14.42
CA GLY A 302 19.56 19.96 13.10
C GLY A 302 20.43 20.61 12.01
N MET A 303 20.52 19.92 10.87
CA MET A 303 21.34 20.39 9.76
C MET A 303 20.92 21.76 9.22
N LEU A 304 19.61 22.03 9.06
CA LEU A 304 19.12 23.25 8.44
C LEU A 304 19.45 24.50 9.27
N GLY A 305 19.33 24.42 10.61
CA GLY A 305 19.67 25.53 11.51
C GLY A 305 21.16 25.91 11.49
N ARG A 306 22.02 25.05 10.93
CA ARG A 306 23.47 25.28 10.80
C ARG A 306 23.87 25.81 9.42
N LEU A 307 22.93 25.92 8.49
CA LEU A 307 23.20 26.42 7.14
C LEU A 307 23.09 27.95 7.10
N ARG A 308 23.97 28.59 6.33
CA ARG A 308 23.83 29.98 5.89
C ARG A 308 22.97 30.01 4.64
N PHE A 309 21.84 30.69 4.72
CA PHE A 309 20.91 30.89 3.61
C PHE A 309 21.11 32.26 2.96
N SER A 310 20.76 32.38 1.67
CA SER A 310 20.75 33.67 0.96
C SER A 310 19.71 34.62 1.54
N HIS A 311 18.57 34.06 1.93
CA HIS A 311 17.47 34.68 2.66
C HIS A 311 17.02 33.68 3.72
N GLY A 312 16.59 34.14 4.90
CA GLY A 312 16.23 33.22 5.99
C GLY A 312 15.19 32.19 5.54
N LEU A 313 15.40 30.92 5.89
CA LEU A 313 14.37 29.90 5.71
C LEU A 313 13.15 30.32 6.54
N PRO A 314 11.93 30.37 5.97
CA PRO A 314 10.73 30.76 6.70
C PRO A 314 10.54 29.95 7.98
N ASP A 315 10.03 30.57 9.04
CA ASP A 315 9.71 29.85 10.27
C ASP A 315 8.50 28.93 10.06
N ALA A 316 8.68 27.63 10.29
CA ALA A 316 7.65 26.62 10.13
C ALA A 316 6.42 26.87 11.02
N ALA A 317 6.59 27.53 12.18
CA ALA A 317 5.47 27.93 13.02
C ALA A 317 4.56 28.95 12.33
N THR A 318 5.15 29.94 11.66
CA THR A 318 4.37 30.94 10.89
C THR A 318 3.70 30.33 9.66
N VAL A 319 4.31 29.33 9.03
CA VAL A 319 3.71 28.58 7.91
C VAL A 319 2.55 27.71 8.38
N ARG A 320 2.67 27.12 9.57
CA ARG A 320 1.59 26.36 10.20
C ARG A 320 0.40 27.25 10.53
N GLU A 321 0.65 28.45 11.05
CA GLU A 321 -0.41 29.36 11.50
C GLU A 321 -1.26 29.87 10.33
N ASP A 322 -0.62 30.34 9.26
CA ASP A 322 -1.28 30.91 8.10
C ASP A 322 -0.67 30.43 6.77
N PRO A 323 -0.99 29.20 6.33
CA PRO A 323 -0.45 28.64 5.09
C PRO A 323 -0.91 29.40 3.83
N ASP A 324 -2.04 30.12 3.88
CA ASP A 324 -2.62 30.80 2.71
C ASP A 324 -1.80 32.04 2.31
N VAL A 325 -1.31 32.80 3.30
CA VAL A 325 -0.40 33.93 3.07
C VAL A 325 0.91 33.46 2.44
N TRP A 326 1.48 32.37 2.94
CA TRP A 326 2.72 31.82 2.38
C TRP A 326 2.53 31.25 0.97
N MET A 327 1.37 30.67 0.66
CA MET A 327 1.09 30.15 -0.68
C MET A 327 0.97 31.26 -1.72
N SER A 328 0.38 32.40 -1.33
CA SER A 328 0.28 33.61 -2.17
C SER A 328 1.63 34.30 -2.35
N GLY A 329 2.53 34.12 -1.38
CA GLY A 329 3.90 34.61 -1.39
C GLY A 329 4.15 35.61 -0.27
N LYS A 330 5.18 35.36 0.52
CA LYS A 330 5.62 36.22 1.62
C LYS A 330 7.14 36.23 1.67
N ASP A 331 7.72 37.42 1.83
CA ASP A 331 9.17 37.63 1.91
C ASP A 331 9.96 37.02 0.73
N GLY A 332 9.37 37.01 -0.47
CA GLY A 332 9.98 36.44 -1.68
C GLY A 332 9.93 34.91 -1.76
N VAL A 333 9.20 34.25 -0.87
CA VAL A 333 8.99 32.80 -0.85
C VAL A 333 7.52 32.47 -1.00
N GLN A 334 7.22 31.47 -1.82
CA GLN A 334 5.90 30.84 -1.91
C GLN A 334 5.95 29.41 -1.33
N ILE A 335 5.01 29.06 -0.45
CA ILE A 335 4.96 27.74 0.19
C ILE A 335 3.58 27.10 0.06
N GLY A 336 3.53 25.93 -0.57
CA GLY A 336 2.35 25.07 -0.57
C GLY A 336 2.51 23.95 0.45
N VAL A 337 1.64 23.89 1.47
CA VAL A 337 1.59 22.77 2.43
C VAL A 337 0.60 21.72 1.93
N VAL A 338 1.02 20.46 1.82
CA VAL A 338 0.17 19.39 1.25
C VAL A 338 -0.96 19.02 2.20
N HIS A 339 -2.18 18.95 1.68
CA HIS A 339 -3.34 18.44 2.40
C HIS A 339 -3.35 16.90 2.41
N ALA A 340 -3.27 16.29 3.60
CA ALA A 340 -3.41 14.85 3.79
C ALA A 340 -4.84 14.47 4.18
N THR A 341 -5.31 13.27 3.81
CA THR A 341 -6.67 12.79 4.17
C THR A 341 -6.91 12.74 5.68
N SER A 342 -5.84 12.58 6.49
CA SER A 342 -5.95 12.66 7.95
C SER A 342 -6.29 14.05 8.50
N MET A 343 -6.23 15.09 7.67
CA MET A 343 -6.57 16.48 8.04
C MET A 343 -8.06 16.81 7.84
N GLY A 344 -8.85 15.89 7.26
CA GLY A 344 -10.27 16.10 6.98
C GLY A 344 -10.61 16.04 5.50
N GLY A 345 -11.79 16.57 5.15
CA GLY A 345 -12.25 16.70 3.78
C GLY A 345 -11.56 17.85 3.04
N HIS A 346 -11.58 17.80 1.72
CA HIS A 346 -11.09 18.87 0.85
C HIS A 346 -12.05 18.99 -0.32
N GLY A 347 -12.48 20.21 -0.65
CA GLY A 347 -13.51 20.45 -1.68
C GLY A 347 -13.08 20.13 -3.11
N VAL A 348 -11.86 19.61 -3.34
CA VAL A 348 -11.37 19.23 -4.68
C VAL A 348 -11.27 17.72 -4.71
N GLY A 349 -11.94 17.06 -5.65
CA GLY A 349 -11.91 15.59 -5.81
C GLY A 349 -10.53 15.06 -6.25
N ALA A 350 -10.24 13.80 -5.91
CA ALA A 350 -8.92 13.19 -6.16
C ALA A 350 -8.82 12.64 -7.59
N GLY A 351 -7.61 12.66 -8.15
CA GLY A 351 -7.31 12.09 -9.47
C GLY A 351 -7.88 12.89 -10.64
N LEU A 352 -7.60 12.40 -11.85
CA LEU A 352 -8.06 12.97 -13.12
C LEU A 352 -8.87 11.94 -13.91
N MET A 353 -9.87 12.39 -14.66
CA MET A 353 -10.59 11.56 -15.63
C MET A 353 -9.90 11.62 -17.00
N PRO A 354 -10.21 10.74 -17.96
CA PRO A 354 -9.55 10.70 -19.26
C PRO A 354 -9.56 12.04 -20.02
N ARG A 355 -10.64 12.83 -19.89
CA ARG A 355 -10.77 14.17 -20.51
C ARG A 355 -9.63 15.12 -20.11
N ASP A 356 -9.19 15.08 -18.85
CA ASP A 356 -8.07 15.90 -18.38
C ASP A 356 -6.72 15.17 -18.53
N ARG A 357 -6.72 13.86 -18.32
CA ARG A 357 -5.49 13.04 -18.34
C ARG A 357 -4.85 12.99 -19.72
N SER A 358 -5.63 12.71 -20.77
CA SER A 358 -5.04 12.49 -22.11
C SER A 358 -4.33 13.74 -22.60
N PRO A 359 -4.96 14.93 -22.66
CA PRO A 359 -4.31 16.11 -23.20
C PRO A 359 -3.06 16.50 -22.42
N LEU A 360 -3.09 16.36 -21.08
CA LEU A 360 -1.93 16.63 -20.24
C LEU A 360 -0.77 15.64 -20.48
N THR A 361 -1.10 14.36 -20.71
CA THR A 361 -0.12 13.33 -21.06
C THR A 361 0.43 13.53 -22.47
N ASP A 362 -0.42 13.96 -23.40
CA ASP A 362 -0.07 14.27 -24.80
C ASP A 362 0.89 15.47 -24.86
N TRP A 363 0.55 16.58 -24.19
CA TRP A 363 1.42 17.75 -24.08
C TRP A 363 2.78 17.42 -23.48
N ALA A 364 2.83 16.70 -22.35
CA ALA A 364 4.09 16.30 -21.74
C ALA A 364 4.94 15.40 -22.68
N ALA A 365 4.30 14.61 -23.53
CA ALA A 365 4.97 13.72 -24.46
C ALA A 365 5.65 14.43 -25.63
N GLU A 366 5.27 15.68 -25.93
CA GLU A 366 5.93 16.49 -26.96
C GLU A 366 7.43 16.66 -26.66
N ALA A 367 7.80 16.73 -25.38
CA ALA A 367 9.19 16.84 -24.93
C ALA A 367 10.01 15.55 -25.07
N PHE A 368 9.37 14.41 -25.37
CA PHE A 368 10.05 13.11 -25.37
C PHE A 368 10.68 12.75 -26.72
N GLY A 369 10.18 13.35 -27.80
CA GLY A 369 10.75 13.18 -29.13
C GLY A 369 12.14 13.81 -29.24
N PRO A 370 13.09 13.21 -29.97
CA PRO A 370 12.97 11.98 -30.76
C PRO A 370 13.35 10.69 -29.99
N HIS A 371 13.62 10.76 -28.68
CA HIS A 371 14.27 9.68 -27.94
C HIS A 371 13.30 8.57 -27.48
N LEU A 372 12.06 8.93 -27.15
CA LEU A 372 11.03 7.98 -26.75
C LEU A 372 9.82 8.08 -27.67
N THR A 373 9.15 6.95 -27.87
CA THR A 373 7.85 6.87 -28.54
C THR A 373 6.80 6.33 -27.58
N ARG A 374 5.55 6.72 -27.80
CA ARG A 374 4.42 6.14 -27.07
C ARG A 374 4.29 4.67 -27.42
N LEU A 375 3.86 3.87 -26.44
CA LEU A 375 3.45 2.50 -26.73
C LEU A 375 2.23 2.48 -27.65
N ASN A 376 2.23 1.54 -28.60
CA ASN A 376 1.04 1.23 -29.39
C ASN A 376 -0.14 0.89 -28.47
N ASP A 377 -1.34 1.28 -28.89
CA ASP A 377 -2.57 0.98 -28.17
C ASP A 377 -2.74 -0.55 -28.04
N PHE A 378 -3.03 -1.01 -26.84
CA PHE A 378 -3.17 -2.43 -26.55
C PHE A 378 -4.55 -2.90 -27.01
N THR A 379 -4.58 -4.02 -27.72
CA THR A 379 -5.79 -4.61 -28.27
C THR A 379 -6.41 -5.61 -27.32
N ARG A 380 -7.73 -5.76 -27.40
CA ARG A 380 -8.46 -6.76 -26.62
C ARG A 380 -7.98 -8.17 -26.98
N SER A 381 -7.76 -9.00 -25.96
CA SER A 381 -7.36 -10.40 -26.12
C SER A 381 -8.34 -11.20 -26.96
N ARG A 382 -7.78 -12.08 -27.82
CA ARG A 382 -8.52 -13.08 -28.58
C ARG A 382 -9.06 -14.22 -27.70
N HIS A 383 -8.43 -14.46 -26.55
CA HIS A 383 -8.86 -15.52 -25.64
C HIS A 383 -10.12 -15.11 -24.87
N PRO A 384 -11.04 -16.05 -24.59
CA PRO A 384 -12.21 -15.78 -23.77
C PRO A 384 -11.85 -15.15 -22.41
N VAL A 385 -12.54 -14.07 -22.03
CA VAL A 385 -12.24 -13.30 -20.79
C VAL A 385 -13.32 -13.42 -19.71
N LEU A 386 -14.41 -14.13 -20.00
CA LEU A 386 -15.51 -14.36 -19.07
C LEU A 386 -15.50 -15.83 -18.64
N PRO A 387 -15.61 -16.14 -17.35
CA PRO A 387 -15.76 -17.52 -16.92
C PRO A 387 -17.10 -18.11 -17.41
N ARG A 388 -17.14 -19.43 -17.63
CA ARG A 388 -18.32 -20.16 -18.13
C ARG A 388 -19.53 -19.98 -17.20
N ASN A 389 -19.26 -19.94 -15.89
CA ASN A 389 -20.26 -19.74 -14.83
C ASN A 389 -20.44 -18.27 -14.41
N GLN A 390 -20.01 -17.30 -15.24
CA GLN A 390 -20.31 -15.89 -14.99
C GLN A 390 -21.84 -15.70 -14.91
N PRO A 391 -22.37 -15.07 -13.84
CA PRO A 391 -23.80 -14.91 -13.74
C PRO A 391 -24.35 -14.00 -14.85
N LYS A 392 -25.31 -14.52 -15.62
CA LYS A 392 -25.97 -13.78 -16.70
C LYS A 392 -27.04 -12.84 -16.15
N ALA A 393 -27.18 -11.67 -16.75
CA ALA A 393 -28.31 -10.78 -16.46
C ALA A 393 -29.63 -11.47 -16.88
N PRO A 394 -30.70 -11.40 -16.07
CA PRO A 394 -31.97 -12.01 -16.43
C PRO A 394 -32.57 -11.30 -17.65
N THR A 395 -32.78 -12.05 -18.74
CA THR A 395 -33.35 -11.56 -20.00
C THR A 395 -34.81 -12.01 -20.16
N GLY A 396 -35.71 -11.12 -20.59
CA GLY A 396 -37.13 -11.46 -20.80
C GLY A 396 -37.83 -10.40 -21.65
N ARG A 397 -38.91 -10.80 -22.34
CA ARG A 397 -39.71 -9.91 -23.18
C ARG A 397 -40.57 -8.98 -22.33
N THR A 398 -41.07 -9.47 -21.19
CA THR A 398 -41.85 -8.68 -20.22
C THR A 398 -41.08 -8.43 -18.91
N LYS A 399 -41.57 -7.51 -18.08
CA LYS A 399 -41.02 -7.27 -16.73
C LYS A 399 -41.24 -8.48 -15.81
N GLU A 400 -42.38 -9.14 -15.93
CA GLU A 400 -42.75 -10.34 -15.15
C GLU A 400 -41.85 -11.53 -15.49
N GLU A 401 -41.61 -11.80 -16.79
CA GLU A 401 -40.67 -12.83 -17.22
C GLU A 401 -39.25 -12.59 -16.69
N ARG A 402 -38.79 -11.32 -16.68
CA ARG A 402 -37.49 -10.95 -16.11
C ARG A 402 -37.44 -11.17 -14.60
N ALA A 403 -38.53 -10.87 -13.90
CA ALA A 403 -38.64 -11.08 -12.45
C ALA A 403 -38.61 -12.58 -12.11
N LEU A 404 -39.37 -13.41 -12.85
CA LEU A 404 -39.39 -14.85 -12.67
C LEU A 404 -38.00 -15.47 -12.89
N LYS A 405 -37.33 -15.14 -14.01
CA LYS A 405 -35.96 -15.62 -14.27
C LYS A 405 -34.95 -15.16 -13.23
N LYS A 406 -35.12 -13.95 -12.70
CA LYS A 406 -34.27 -13.44 -11.61
C LYS A 406 -34.45 -14.29 -10.36
N GLU A 407 -35.69 -14.63 -10.02
CA GLU A 407 -36.02 -15.47 -8.87
C GLU A 407 -35.51 -16.92 -9.06
N GLU A 408 -35.68 -17.50 -10.24
CA GLU A 408 -35.11 -18.82 -10.61
C GLU A 408 -33.58 -18.83 -10.43
N LEU A 409 -32.89 -17.80 -10.94
CA LEU A 409 -31.43 -17.68 -10.81
C LEU A 409 -31.01 -17.50 -9.34
N GLN A 410 -31.76 -16.72 -8.56
CA GLN A 410 -31.50 -16.57 -7.13
C GLN A 410 -31.75 -17.89 -6.38
N HIS A 411 -32.79 -18.64 -6.72
CA HIS A 411 -33.06 -19.95 -6.16
C HIS A 411 -31.91 -20.94 -6.45
N ALA A 412 -31.43 -21.00 -7.69
CA ALA A 412 -30.29 -21.82 -8.08
C ALA A 412 -29.01 -21.46 -7.30
N ARG A 413 -28.67 -20.17 -7.19
CA ARG A 413 -27.51 -19.71 -6.40
C ARG A 413 -27.61 -20.09 -4.91
N ARG A 414 -28.80 -19.96 -4.32
CA ARG A 414 -29.04 -20.35 -2.92
C ARG A 414 -28.84 -21.86 -2.73
N HIS A 415 -29.33 -22.65 -3.68
CA HIS A 415 -29.12 -24.11 -3.69
C HIS A 415 -27.63 -24.49 -3.83
N GLU A 416 -26.92 -23.92 -4.79
CA GLU A 416 -25.48 -24.15 -4.99
C GLU A 416 -24.66 -23.78 -3.75
N ARG A 417 -24.98 -22.66 -3.11
CA ARG A 417 -24.32 -22.23 -1.87
C ARG A 417 -24.51 -23.22 -0.73
N ARG A 418 -25.72 -23.78 -0.57
CA ARG A 418 -25.99 -24.82 0.44
C ARG A 418 -25.17 -26.08 0.15
N LEU A 419 -25.11 -26.52 -1.11
CA LEU A 419 -24.28 -27.66 -1.51
C LEU A 419 -22.78 -27.42 -1.24
N ALA A 420 -22.27 -26.24 -1.59
CA ALA A 420 -20.87 -25.88 -1.36
C ALA A 420 -20.53 -25.86 0.14
N LEU A 421 -21.41 -25.32 0.97
CA LEU A 421 -21.26 -25.36 2.43
C LEU A 421 -21.31 -26.79 2.97
N ALA A 422 -22.27 -27.60 2.53
CA ALA A 422 -22.39 -29.00 2.95
C ALA A 422 -21.12 -29.81 2.63
N ARG A 423 -20.54 -29.62 1.43
CA ARG A 423 -19.24 -30.22 1.06
C ARG A 423 -18.11 -29.74 1.98
N THR A 424 -18.01 -28.42 2.17
CA THR A 424 -16.96 -27.81 3.01
C THR A 424 -17.03 -28.29 4.46
N LEU A 425 -18.25 -28.55 4.96
CA LEU A 425 -18.51 -29.03 6.32
C LEU A 425 -18.48 -30.56 6.44
N GLY A 426 -18.23 -31.29 5.34
CA GLY A 426 -18.22 -32.76 5.35
C GLY A 426 -19.57 -33.37 5.74
N GLY A 427 -20.68 -32.72 5.38
CA GLY A 427 -22.04 -33.13 5.74
C GLY A 427 -22.49 -32.70 7.15
N ALA A 428 -21.64 -32.07 7.95
CA ALA A 428 -22.04 -31.54 9.26
C ALA A 428 -22.96 -30.30 9.12
N PRO A 429 -23.82 -30.02 10.12
CA PRO A 429 -24.63 -28.81 10.14
C PRO A 429 -23.78 -27.53 10.13
N LEU A 430 -24.30 -26.48 9.51
CA LEU A 430 -23.77 -25.12 9.68
C LEU A 430 -24.24 -24.58 11.03
N VAL A 431 -23.32 -24.47 11.99
CA VAL A 431 -23.57 -23.98 13.34
C VAL A 431 -22.79 -22.68 13.56
N VAL A 432 -23.52 -21.57 13.59
CA VAL A 432 -22.95 -20.22 13.72
C VAL A 432 -23.56 -19.48 14.90
N GLU A 433 -22.87 -18.43 15.33
CA GLU A 433 -23.27 -17.59 16.44
C GLU A 433 -23.28 -16.12 16.01
N ALA A 434 -24.27 -15.35 16.44
CA ALA A 434 -24.31 -13.90 16.29
C ALA A 434 -24.46 -13.26 17.67
N ARG A 435 -23.40 -12.56 18.09
CA ARG A 435 -23.39 -11.73 19.29
C ARG A 435 -23.76 -10.31 18.95
N TRP A 436 -24.85 -9.82 19.51
CA TRP A 436 -25.44 -8.54 19.14
C TRP A 436 -25.72 -7.66 20.37
N GLN A 437 -25.83 -6.35 20.13
CA GLN A 437 -26.20 -5.32 21.11
C GLN A 437 -27.36 -4.46 20.58
N ASN A 438 -27.52 -4.37 19.26
CA ASN A 438 -28.60 -3.65 18.59
C ASN A 438 -29.63 -4.63 17.97
N PRO A 439 -30.92 -4.56 18.36
CA PRO A 439 -31.95 -5.44 17.81
C PRO A 439 -32.09 -5.36 16.28
N ARG A 440 -31.85 -4.19 15.67
CA ARG A 440 -31.91 -4.03 14.20
C ARG A 440 -30.81 -4.80 13.50
N THR A 441 -29.61 -4.85 14.09
CA THR A 441 -28.50 -5.65 13.57
C THR A 441 -28.79 -7.14 13.73
N ARG A 442 -29.31 -7.56 14.90
CA ARG A 442 -29.75 -8.96 15.13
C ARG A 442 -30.75 -9.42 14.07
N ASP A 443 -31.81 -8.65 13.87
CA ASP A 443 -32.88 -9.01 12.95
C ASP A 443 -32.35 -9.08 11.50
N ALA A 444 -31.50 -8.13 11.11
CA ALA A 444 -30.83 -8.16 9.81
C ALA A 444 -29.88 -9.36 9.66
N LEU A 445 -29.15 -9.76 10.71
CA LEU A 445 -28.29 -10.95 10.65
C LEU A 445 -29.12 -12.23 10.45
N VAL A 446 -30.27 -12.37 11.12
CA VAL A 446 -31.17 -13.51 10.92
C VAL A 446 -31.75 -13.49 9.50
N GLU A 447 -32.32 -12.36 9.08
CA GLU A 447 -32.96 -12.20 7.76
C GLU A 447 -31.99 -12.47 6.61
N GLN A 448 -30.78 -11.90 6.68
CA GLN A 448 -29.80 -12.05 5.60
C GLN A 448 -29.15 -13.43 5.57
N LEU A 449 -29.03 -14.14 6.71
CA LEU A 449 -28.61 -15.54 6.71
C LEU A 449 -29.65 -16.41 5.99
N ALA A 450 -30.92 -16.22 6.33
CA ALA A 450 -32.03 -16.92 5.69
C ALA A 450 -32.13 -16.61 4.19
N ASP A 451 -32.00 -15.34 3.79
CA ASP A 451 -32.02 -14.93 2.39
C ASP A 451 -30.86 -15.54 1.60
N LEU A 452 -29.62 -15.43 2.09
CA LEU A 452 -28.44 -15.96 1.43
C LEU A 452 -28.49 -17.48 1.22
N LEU A 453 -29.14 -18.21 2.12
CA LEU A 453 -29.25 -19.66 2.05
C LEU A 453 -30.61 -20.15 1.57
N GLY A 454 -31.56 -19.25 1.27
CA GLY A 454 -32.92 -19.61 0.86
C GLY A 454 -33.65 -20.46 1.89
N LEU A 455 -33.62 -20.03 3.15
CA LEU A 455 -34.25 -20.71 4.28
C LEU A 455 -35.63 -20.11 4.55
N ASP A 456 -36.59 -20.96 4.93
CA ASP A 456 -37.97 -20.53 5.15
C ASP A 456 -38.13 -19.79 6.49
N GLY A 457 -38.54 -18.52 6.40
CA GLY A 457 -38.84 -17.68 7.56
C GLY A 457 -37.65 -17.47 8.50
N ALA A 458 -37.96 -17.08 9.74
CA ALA A 458 -36.94 -16.69 10.73
C ALA A 458 -36.29 -17.86 11.47
N GLY A 459 -36.73 -19.11 11.26
CA GLY A 459 -36.16 -20.30 11.93
C GLY A 459 -36.55 -20.46 13.41
N GLY A 460 -37.66 -19.84 13.83
CA GLY A 460 -38.17 -19.85 15.22
C GLY A 460 -38.13 -18.48 15.92
N ALA A 461 -38.58 -18.42 17.18
CA ALA A 461 -38.71 -17.18 17.95
C ALA A 461 -37.77 -17.06 19.17
N GLY A 462 -36.95 -18.09 19.47
CA GLY A 462 -36.16 -18.20 20.71
C GLY A 462 -34.81 -17.46 20.71
N ALA A 463 -33.80 -18.00 21.41
CA ALA A 463 -32.39 -17.58 21.28
C ALA A 463 -31.63 -18.40 20.22
N VAL A 464 -32.16 -19.57 19.87
CA VAL A 464 -31.65 -20.44 18.81
C VAL A 464 -32.59 -20.37 17.62
N ARG A 465 -32.04 -20.20 16.42
CA ARG A 465 -32.75 -20.42 15.15
C ARG A 465 -32.27 -21.68 14.50
N SER A 466 -33.19 -22.47 13.97
CA SER A 466 -32.87 -23.71 13.26
C SER A 466 -33.66 -23.78 11.97
N TRP A 467 -32.99 -24.20 10.91
CA TRP A 467 -33.59 -24.49 9.62
C TRP A 467 -33.06 -25.83 9.13
N SER A 468 -33.89 -26.56 8.41
CA SER A 468 -33.49 -27.79 7.72
C SER A 468 -33.87 -27.68 6.26
N THR A 469 -32.92 -28.02 5.40
CA THR A 469 -33.12 -28.17 3.95
C THR A 469 -32.59 -29.54 3.56
N PRO A 470 -32.97 -30.10 2.40
CA PRO A 470 -32.44 -31.40 1.99
C PRO A 470 -30.91 -31.44 1.82
N GLN A 471 -30.26 -30.27 1.69
CA GLN A 471 -28.81 -30.16 1.48
C GLN A 471 -28.03 -29.82 2.76
N LEU A 472 -28.65 -29.08 3.69
CA LEU A 472 -27.94 -28.44 4.79
C LEU A 472 -28.88 -28.19 5.98
N GLU A 473 -28.43 -28.60 7.17
CA GLU A 473 -28.98 -28.15 8.44
C GLU A 473 -28.25 -26.88 8.90
N VAL A 474 -29.00 -25.88 9.38
CA VAL A 474 -28.45 -24.60 9.82
C VAL A 474 -28.94 -24.30 11.23
N ARG A 475 -28.02 -23.94 12.12
CA ARG A 475 -28.30 -23.47 13.48
C ARG A 475 -27.59 -22.15 13.73
N LEU A 476 -28.35 -21.14 14.18
CA LEU A 476 -27.84 -19.83 14.57
C LEU A 476 -28.15 -19.56 16.05
N TYR A 477 -27.12 -19.35 16.85
CA TYR A 477 -27.25 -18.88 18.23
C TYR A 477 -27.22 -17.35 18.27
N LEU A 478 -28.16 -16.73 18.99
CA LEU A 478 -28.22 -15.29 19.21
C LEU A 478 -27.86 -15.01 20.67
N GLU A 479 -26.75 -14.32 20.89
CA GLU A 479 -26.18 -14.09 22.22
C GLU A 479 -25.85 -12.61 22.43
N ASP A 480 -25.61 -12.21 23.67
CA ASP A 480 -25.17 -10.86 24.02
C ASP A 480 -23.70 -10.63 23.59
N ALA A 481 -23.43 -9.47 22.97
CA ALA A 481 -22.09 -9.03 22.60
C ALA A 481 -21.41 -8.13 23.64
N SER A 482 -22.12 -7.65 24.66
CA SER A 482 -21.65 -6.60 25.57
C SER A 482 -20.30 -6.96 26.21
N PHE A 483 -20.15 -8.20 26.70
CA PHE A 483 -18.89 -8.66 27.28
C PHE A 483 -17.74 -8.74 26.26
N VAL A 484 -17.97 -9.41 25.13
CA VAL A 484 -16.89 -9.67 24.14
C VAL A 484 -16.48 -8.43 23.35
N ALA A 485 -17.38 -7.45 23.23
CA ALA A 485 -17.16 -6.18 22.54
C ALA A 485 -16.74 -5.03 23.47
N ALA A 486 -16.73 -5.25 24.79
CA ALA A 486 -16.26 -4.27 25.76
C ALA A 486 -14.77 -3.99 25.58
N ARG A 487 -14.36 -2.77 25.94
CA ARG A 487 -12.95 -2.33 25.96
C ARG A 487 -12.08 -3.35 26.72
N LEU A 488 -10.81 -3.45 26.34
CA LEU A 488 -9.85 -4.24 27.11
C LEU A 488 -9.63 -3.61 28.50
N ASP A 489 -9.62 -4.47 29.52
CA ASP A 489 -9.36 -4.09 30.89
C ASP A 489 -7.85 -4.09 31.17
N PHE A 490 -7.34 -3.01 31.74
CA PHE A 490 -5.93 -2.85 32.10
C PHE A 490 -5.78 -2.80 33.62
N PRO A 491 -4.67 -3.31 34.17
CA PRO A 491 -4.32 -3.10 35.59
C PRO A 491 -4.38 -1.61 35.93
N GLU A 492 -4.95 -1.26 37.10
CA GLU A 492 -5.12 0.12 37.59
C GLU A 492 -6.01 1.02 36.70
N GLY A 493 -6.72 0.46 35.73
CA GLY A 493 -7.64 1.20 34.85
C GLY A 493 -6.98 2.11 33.81
N ARG A 494 -5.63 2.23 33.80
CA ARG A 494 -4.90 3.06 32.83
C ARG A 494 -4.33 2.21 31.69
N PRO A 495 -4.65 2.50 30.42
CA PRO A 495 -4.13 1.76 29.28
C PRO A 495 -2.63 2.03 29.08
N ARG A 496 -1.76 1.13 29.57
CA ARG A 496 -0.30 1.22 29.43
C ARG A 496 0.23 0.11 28.54
N ARG A 497 1.16 0.44 27.62
CA ARG A 497 1.70 -0.50 26.62
C ARG A 497 2.31 -1.75 27.23
N ARG A 498 3.01 -1.60 28.36
CA ARG A 498 3.60 -2.71 29.14
C ARG A 498 2.58 -3.74 29.62
N HIS A 499 1.30 -3.38 29.76
CA HIS A 499 0.24 -4.26 30.23
C HIS A 499 -0.63 -4.84 29.09
N LEU A 500 -0.40 -4.43 27.83
CA LEU A 500 -1.23 -4.84 26.70
C LEU A 500 -1.24 -6.35 26.48
N ALA A 501 -0.08 -7.00 26.63
CA ALA A 501 0.05 -8.46 26.54
C ALA A 501 -0.87 -9.17 27.54
N SER A 502 -0.87 -8.68 28.77
CA SER A 502 -1.69 -9.22 29.87
C SER A 502 -3.17 -8.97 29.62
N ALA A 503 -3.56 -7.76 29.22
CA ALA A 503 -4.94 -7.41 28.89
C ALA A 503 -5.51 -8.29 27.75
N ILE A 504 -4.74 -8.47 26.67
CA ILE A 504 -5.09 -9.39 25.56
C ILE A 504 -5.18 -10.83 26.07
N GLY A 505 -4.18 -11.28 26.84
CA GLY A 505 -4.13 -12.63 27.38
C GLY A 505 -5.30 -12.96 28.31
N THR A 506 -5.71 -12.01 29.16
CA THR A 506 -6.88 -12.13 30.03
C THR A 506 -8.16 -12.24 29.20
N ARG A 507 -8.43 -11.28 28.32
CA ARG A 507 -9.66 -11.32 27.50
C ARG A 507 -9.72 -12.56 26.58
N ARG A 508 -8.58 -13.00 26.06
CA ARG A 508 -8.44 -14.26 25.29
C ARG A 508 -8.92 -15.47 26.11
N ARG A 509 -8.42 -15.62 27.35
CA ARG A 509 -8.82 -16.72 28.26
C ARG A 509 -10.29 -16.64 28.64
N GLU A 510 -10.79 -15.47 29.00
CA GLU A 510 -12.19 -15.29 29.40
C GLU A 510 -13.16 -15.69 28.28
N ILE A 511 -12.83 -15.36 27.02
CA ILE A 511 -13.63 -15.75 25.86
C ILE A 511 -13.54 -17.25 25.59
N ALA A 512 -12.36 -17.86 25.75
CA ALA A 512 -12.22 -19.31 25.62
C ALA A 512 -13.03 -20.06 26.71
N GLU A 513 -12.98 -19.59 27.96
CA GLU A 513 -13.77 -20.11 29.07
C GLU A 513 -15.28 -19.91 28.87
N LEU A 514 -15.70 -18.75 28.34
CA LEU A 514 -17.07 -18.51 27.95
C LEU A 514 -17.54 -19.55 26.92
N CYS A 515 -16.76 -19.80 25.87
CA CYS A 515 -17.09 -20.80 24.87
C CYS A 515 -17.16 -22.23 25.45
N ALA A 516 -16.30 -22.55 26.40
CA ALA A 516 -16.31 -23.83 27.11
C ALA A 516 -17.57 -23.99 27.98
N ARG A 517 -17.96 -22.95 28.72
CA ARG A 517 -19.21 -22.92 29.51
C ARG A 517 -20.45 -23.02 28.64
N ASP A 518 -20.44 -22.42 27.46
CA ASP A 518 -21.56 -22.51 26.51
C ASP A 518 -21.80 -23.95 26.06
N GLY A 519 -20.78 -24.84 26.12
CA GLY A 519 -20.90 -26.27 25.81
C GLY A 519 -21.17 -26.57 24.33
N ARG A 520 -20.75 -25.68 23.42
CA ARG A 520 -21.05 -25.73 21.98
C ARG A 520 -19.77 -25.89 21.13
N PRO A 521 -19.13 -27.07 21.10
CA PRO A 521 -17.87 -27.29 20.38
C PRO A 521 -18.04 -27.34 18.85
N ASP A 522 -19.28 -27.50 18.37
CA ASP A 522 -19.65 -27.60 16.96
C ASP A 522 -19.77 -26.25 16.23
N VAL A 523 -19.85 -25.14 16.97
CA VAL A 523 -19.91 -23.78 16.40
C VAL A 523 -18.66 -23.50 15.57
N GLN A 524 -18.83 -23.18 14.29
CA GLN A 524 -17.69 -22.97 13.39
C GLN A 524 -17.27 -21.50 13.28
N ALA A 525 -18.20 -20.56 13.42
CA ALA A 525 -17.93 -19.13 13.30
C ALA A 525 -18.88 -18.27 14.15
N VAL A 526 -18.40 -17.10 14.57
CA VAL A 526 -19.14 -16.08 15.32
C VAL A 526 -19.08 -14.73 14.63
N VAL A 527 -20.24 -14.08 14.52
CA VAL A 527 -20.38 -12.67 14.14
C VAL A 527 -20.52 -11.84 15.42
N ILE A 528 -19.71 -10.80 15.58
CA ILE A 528 -19.68 -9.98 16.79
C ILE A 528 -20.00 -8.52 16.43
N GLU A 529 -21.09 -8.00 16.97
CA GLU A 529 -21.42 -6.58 16.88
C GLU A 529 -20.55 -5.76 17.85
N ILE A 530 -19.82 -4.77 17.32
CA ILE A 530 -18.82 -3.99 18.05
C ILE A 530 -18.85 -2.50 17.68
N GLY A 531 -18.36 -1.64 18.58
CA GLY A 531 -18.22 -0.21 18.33
C GLY A 531 -17.37 0.12 17.09
N HIS A 532 -17.56 1.32 16.55
CA HIS A 532 -16.71 1.84 15.47
C HIS A 532 -15.26 1.99 15.97
N PRO A 533 -14.21 1.78 15.16
CA PRO A 533 -12.81 1.91 15.61
C PRO A 533 -12.52 3.21 16.38
N SER A 534 -13.14 4.33 15.98
CA SER A 534 -13.01 5.61 16.67
C SER A 534 -13.56 5.66 18.10
N SER A 535 -14.36 4.68 18.54
CA SER A 535 -14.83 4.60 19.93
C SER A 535 -13.79 3.98 20.87
N PHE A 536 -12.71 3.40 20.33
CA PHE A 536 -11.65 2.76 21.10
C PHE A 536 -10.41 3.66 21.13
N ARG A 537 -10.49 4.81 21.81
CA ARG A 537 -9.33 5.69 22.01
C ARG A 537 -8.79 5.58 23.45
N PRO A 538 -7.49 5.31 23.65
CA PRO A 538 -6.47 4.98 22.64
C PRO A 538 -6.68 3.59 22.00
N ASP A 539 -6.17 3.36 20.78
CA ASP A 539 -6.45 2.16 19.95
C ASP A 539 -6.15 0.83 20.63
N MET A 540 -5.21 0.83 21.56
CA MET A 540 -4.83 -0.33 22.36
C MET A 540 -5.93 -0.88 23.28
N VAL A 541 -7.05 -0.17 23.45
CA VAL A 541 -8.22 -0.64 24.22
C VAL A 541 -9.22 -1.44 23.36
N ASP A 542 -9.00 -1.53 22.04
CA ASP A 542 -9.86 -2.29 21.12
C ASP A 542 -9.77 -3.81 21.42
N PRO A 543 -10.89 -4.49 21.72
CA PRO A 543 -10.89 -5.90 22.08
C PRO A 543 -10.84 -6.85 20.87
N LYS A 544 -10.96 -6.37 19.61
CA LYS A 544 -11.11 -7.20 18.41
C LYS A 544 -10.05 -8.29 18.31
N PHE A 545 -8.79 -7.93 18.58
CA PHE A 545 -7.69 -8.89 18.47
C PHE A 545 -7.79 -9.97 19.56
N ALA A 546 -7.96 -9.57 20.83
CA ALA A 546 -8.12 -10.52 21.93
C ALA A 546 -9.33 -11.44 21.73
N ALA A 547 -10.45 -10.89 21.27
CA ALA A 547 -11.65 -11.66 20.95
C ALA A 547 -11.38 -12.69 19.85
N ARG A 548 -10.69 -12.30 18.78
CA ARG A 548 -10.30 -13.24 17.73
C ARG A 548 -9.45 -14.39 18.25
N LEU A 549 -8.45 -14.11 19.09
CA LEU A 549 -7.60 -15.14 19.65
C LEU A 549 -8.39 -16.08 20.57
N GLY A 550 -9.23 -15.54 21.46
CA GLY A 550 -10.04 -16.35 22.39
C GLY A 550 -11.02 -17.27 21.67
N TYR A 551 -11.68 -16.77 20.63
CA TYR A 551 -12.53 -17.61 19.79
C TYR A 551 -11.72 -18.63 18.97
N ALA A 552 -10.53 -18.30 18.49
CA ALA A 552 -9.68 -19.24 17.77
C ALA A 552 -9.17 -20.38 18.66
N ASP A 553 -8.91 -20.12 19.95
CA ASP A 553 -8.60 -21.17 20.94
C ASP A 553 -9.79 -22.14 21.07
N ALA A 554 -11.01 -21.60 21.11
CA ALA A 554 -12.25 -22.38 21.09
C ALA A 554 -12.61 -22.98 19.71
N GLY A 555 -11.74 -22.83 18.70
CA GLY A 555 -11.95 -23.36 17.35
C GLY A 555 -12.99 -22.59 16.52
N ARG A 556 -13.37 -21.37 16.90
CA ARG A 556 -14.39 -20.55 16.21
C ARG A 556 -13.72 -19.43 15.40
N LEU A 557 -14.13 -19.26 14.15
CA LEU A 557 -13.71 -18.10 13.33
C LEU A 557 -14.49 -16.84 13.74
N THR A 558 -13.90 -15.65 13.61
CA THR A 558 -14.59 -14.40 13.97
C THR A 558 -14.75 -13.43 12.81
N LYS A 559 -15.94 -12.82 12.70
CA LYS A 559 -16.18 -11.62 11.88
C LYS A 559 -16.87 -10.54 12.71
N PHE A 560 -16.38 -9.30 12.62
CA PHE A 560 -16.95 -8.15 13.28
C PHE A 560 -17.92 -7.40 12.35
N ILE A 561 -18.99 -6.86 12.94
CA ILE A 561 -19.93 -5.94 12.31
C ILE A 561 -20.06 -4.69 13.20
N THR A 562 -19.94 -3.50 12.63
CA THR A 562 -20.01 -2.26 13.42
C THR A 562 -21.44 -1.89 13.81
N VAL A 563 -21.63 -1.43 15.05
CA VAL A 563 -22.91 -0.87 15.52
C VAL A 563 -23.39 0.23 14.55
N PRO A 564 -24.66 0.21 14.10
CA PRO A 564 -25.21 1.24 13.23
C PRO A 564 -25.16 2.64 13.86
N SER A 565 -24.82 3.65 13.07
CA SER A 565 -24.72 5.04 13.52
C SER A 565 -25.15 6.03 12.44
N SER A 566 -25.94 7.04 12.82
CA SER A 566 -26.35 8.13 11.94
C SER A 566 -25.15 9.01 11.55
N LYS A 567 -24.18 9.21 12.46
CA LYS A 567 -22.95 9.97 12.20
C LYS A 567 -22.17 9.44 10.98
N TRP A 568 -22.27 8.14 10.74
CA TRP A 568 -21.53 7.45 9.67
C TRP A 568 -22.43 7.03 8.50
N GLY A 569 -23.68 7.51 8.43
CA GLY A 569 -24.63 7.12 7.37
C GLY A 569 -25.05 5.64 7.39
N THR A 570 -24.81 4.93 8.50
CA THR A 570 -24.97 3.46 8.55
C THR A 570 -26.22 2.98 9.29
N ALA A 571 -27.03 3.90 9.82
CA ALA A 571 -28.22 3.56 10.61
C ALA A 571 -29.46 3.18 9.79
N THR A 572 -29.42 3.31 8.46
CA THR A 572 -30.57 3.00 7.59
C THR A 572 -30.81 1.48 7.51
N LYS A 573 -32.07 1.05 7.40
CA LYS A 573 -32.44 -0.38 7.29
C LYS A 573 -31.69 -1.07 6.14
N LYS A 574 -31.59 -0.39 4.99
CA LYS A 574 -30.88 -0.89 3.80
C LYS A 574 -29.39 -1.08 4.06
N ASN A 575 -28.72 -0.14 4.72
CA ASN A 575 -27.29 -0.25 5.02
C ASN A 575 -27.02 -1.35 6.06
N ILE A 576 -27.88 -1.48 7.08
CA ILE A 576 -27.77 -2.56 8.07
C ILE A 576 -27.91 -3.93 7.40
N ALA A 577 -28.94 -4.12 6.56
CA ALA A 577 -29.15 -5.36 5.81
C ALA A 577 -27.97 -5.65 4.86
N HIS A 578 -27.48 -4.64 4.13
CA HIS A 578 -26.34 -4.82 3.24
C HIS A 578 -25.07 -5.26 4.00
N ARG A 579 -24.77 -4.65 5.15
CA ARG A 579 -23.61 -5.05 5.99
C ARG A 579 -23.78 -6.46 6.56
N ALA A 580 -24.97 -6.83 7.00
CA ALA A 580 -25.26 -8.19 7.47
C ALA A 580 -25.08 -9.23 6.34
N HIS A 581 -25.57 -8.95 5.14
CA HIS A 581 -25.36 -9.79 3.96
C HIS A 581 -23.87 -9.96 3.63
N GLN A 582 -23.10 -8.87 3.59
CA GLN A 582 -21.66 -8.92 3.35
C GLN A 582 -20.91 -9.68 4.46
N THR A 583 -21.38 -9.57 5.70
CA THR A 583 -20.81 -10.25 6.86
C THR A 583 -20.97 -11.77 6.73
N TRP A 584 -22.16 -12.27 6.42
CA TRP A 584 -22.37 -13.72 6.20
C TRP A 584 -21.65 -14.24 4.97
N SER A 585 -21.64 -13.48 3.88
CA SER A 585 -20.85 -13.83 2.68
C SER A 585 -19.36 -13.96 3.02
N HIS A 586 -18.83 -13.13 3.93
CA HIS A 586 -17.46 -13.25 4.41
C HIS A 586 -17.26 -14.48 5.29
N VAL A 587 -18.19 -14.78 6.20
CA VAL A 587 -18.14 -16.00 7.04
C VAL A 587 -18.11 -17.26 6.17
N PHE A 588 -18.95 -17.37 5.14
CA PHE A 588 -18.95 -18.53 4.24
C PHE A 588 -17.60 -18.71 3.52
N ARG A 589 -16.99 -17.61 3.06
CA ARG A 589 -15.64 -17.63 2.47
C ARG A 589 -14.58 -18.04 3.48
N GLN A 590 -14.67 -17.59 4.73
CA GLN A 590 -13.75 -17.99 5.81
C GLN A 590 -13.86 -19.48 6.15
N LEU A 591 -15.07 -20.06 6.03
CA LEU A 591 -15.25 -21.51 6.17
C LEU A 591 -14.62 -22.30 5.02
N GLY A 592 -14.35 -21.65 3.87
CA GLY A 592 -13.80 -22.26 2.66
C GLY A 592 -14.82 -22.48 1.56
N SER A 593 -16.04 -21.95 1.69
CA SER A 593 -17.07 -22.00 0.65
C SER A 593 -16.93 -20.81 -0.29
N CYS A 594 -16.52 -21.06 -1.53
CA CYS A 594 -16.39 -20.06 -2.60
C CYS A 594 -16.82 -20.69 -3.93
N THR A 595 -17.49 -19.90 -4.77
CA THR A 595 -17.75 -20.27 -6.17
C THR A 595 -16.52 -19.90 -7.00
N VAL A 596 -15.87 -20.90 -7.58
CA VAL A 596 -14.67 -20.71 -8.40
C VAL A 596 -15.09 -20.36 -9.83
N PRO A 597 -14.49 -19.34 -10.46
CA PRO A 597 -14.62 -19.11 -11.89
C PRO A 597 -14.26 -20.36 -12.70
N GLU A 598 -15.23 -20.90 -13.43
CA GLU A 598 -14.97 -21.96 -14.41
C GLU A 598 -14.31 -21.34 -15.62
N HIS A 599 -13.06 -21.70 -15.88
CA HIS A 599 -12.33 -21.06 -16.96
C HIS A 599 -12.93 -21.45 -18.33
N SER A 600 -12.86 -20.52 -19.27
CA SER A 600 -13.32 -20.69 -20.65
C SER A 600 -12.19 -20.65 -21.67
N ALA A 601 -10.93 -20.73 -21.22
CA ALA A 601 -9.77 -20.65 -22.10
C ALA A 601 -9.56 -21.97 -22.84
N ASP A 602 -9.21 -21.88 -24.11
CA ASP A 602 -8.88 -23.04 -24.94
C ASP A 602 -7.55 -23.66 -24.48
N ASP A 603 -7.41 -24.98 -24.65
CA ASP A 603 -6.20 -25.77 -24.38
C ASP A 603 -5.68 -25.77 -22.93
N VAL A 604 -6.40 -25.13 -22.00
CA VAL A 604 -6.11 -25.17 -20.56
C VAL A 604 -6.90 -26.32 -19.91
N PRO A 605 -6.30 -27.18 -19.06
CA PRO A 605 -7.02 -28.26 -18.38
C PRO A 605 -8.18 -27.76 -17.51
N ASP A 606 -9.34 -28.42 -17.56
CA ASP A 606 -10.50 -28.07 -16.73
C ASP A 606 -10.25 -28.37 -15.23
N ASP A 607 -9.42 -29.37 -14.91
CA ASP A 607 -9.07 -29.81 -13.55
C ASP A 607 -7.89 -29.03 -12.93
N LEU A 608 -7.97 -27.70 -12.99
CA LEU A 608 -6.88 -26.82 -12.58
C LEU A 608 -6.93 -26.45 -11.08
N ASP A 609 -5.87 -26.77 -10.33
CA ASP A 609 -5.66 -26.25 -8.97
C ASP A 609 -5.04 -24.85 -9.03
N HIS A 610 -5.75 -23.85 -8.49
CA HIS A 610 -5.24 -22.48 -8.43
C HIS A 610 -4.56 -22.22 -7.09
N VAL A 611 -3.27 -21.92 -7.10
CA VAL A 611 -2.46 -21.76 -5.89
C VAL A 611 -1.95 -20.32 -5.80
N ALA A 612 -2.08 -19.67 -4.65
CA ALA A 612 -1.57 -18.33 -4.42
C ALA A 612 -0.57 -18.30 -3.27
N LEU A 613 0.57 -17.63 -3.50
CA LEU A 613 1.56 -17.32 -2.47
C LEU A 613 1.41 -15.86 -1.99
N TRP A 614 1.36 -15.67 -0.67
CA TRP A 614 1.28 -14.36 -0.05
C TRP A 614 2.21 -14.25 1.17
N MET A 615 2.90 -13.13 1.28
CA MET A 615 3.72 -12.76 2.43
C MET A 615 2.90 -11.86 3.35
N VAL A 616 2.51 -12.38 4.52
CA VAL A 616 1.89 -11.59 5.57
C VAL A 616 2.98 -10.81 6.31
N LYS A 617 3.07 -9.50 6.04
CA LYS A 617 4.11 -8.63 6.59
C LYS A 617 3.64 -7.99 7.90
N ARG A 618 4.48 -8.03 8.92
CA ARG A 618 4.30 -7.33 10.19
C ARG A 618 5.32 -6.19 10.28
N ARG A 619 4.88 -5.02 10.71
CA ARG A 619 5.75 -3.84 10.86
C ARG A 619 6.09 -3.62 12.34
N ALA A 620 7.23 -2.97 12.60
CA ALA A 620 7.67 -2.66 13.96
C ALA A 620 6.78 -1.60 14.64
N ASP A 621 6.21 -0.67 13.85
CA ASP A 621 5.19 0.29 14.24
C ASP A 621 3.76 -0.27 14.14
N GLY A 622 3.63 -1.52 13.67
CA GLY A 622 2.38 -2.23 13.58
C GLY A 622 1.90 -2.72 14.95
N PRO A 623 0.68 -3.25 15.04
CA PRO A 623 0.05 -3.46 16.32
C PRO A 623 0.59 -4.67 17.11
N THR A 624 1.44 -5.52 16.50
CA THR A 624 2.25 -6.52 17.23
C THR A 624 3.52 -5.94 17.85
N TYR A 625 3.95 -4.75 17.40
CA TYR A 625 5.23 -4.11 17.69
C TYR A 625 6.47 -4.96 17.35
N THR A 626 6.29 -6.01 16.53
CA THR A 626 7.35 -6.92 16.09
C THR A 626 7.40 -6.97 14.57
N ARG A 627 8.59 -6.76 14.01
CA ARG A 627 8.81 -6.94 12.57
C ARG A 627 8.90 -8.43 12.26
N GLY A 628 8.20 -8.87 11.22
CA GLY A 628 8.28 -10.26 10.77
C GLY A 628 7.53 -10.48 9.49
N THR A 629 7.69 -11.65 8.89
CA THR A 629 6.93 -12.06 7.71
C THR A 629 6.62 -13.53 7.79
N VAL A 630 5.37 -13.89 7.52
CA VAL A 630 4.89 -15.27 7.48
C VAL A 630 4.41 -15.58 6.05
N PRO A 631 5.03 -16.54 5.35
CA PRO A 631 4.53 -17.00 4.07
C PRO A 631 3.24 -17.82 4.28
N VAL A 632 2.25 -17.59 3.43
CA VAL A 632 0.98 -18.32 3.39
C VAL A 632 0.72 -18.75 1.96
N ALA A 633 0.27 -19.99 1.77
CA ALA A 633 -0.21 -20.47 0.49
C ALA A 633 -1.66 -20.94 0.60
N VAL A 634 -2.48 -20.52 -0.36
CA VAL A 634 -3.89 -20.91 -0.47
C VAL A 634 -4.09 -21.60 -1.81
N ARG A 635 -4.72 -22.76 -1.80
CA ARG A 635 -5.15 -23.51 -2.99
C ARG A 635 -6.66 -23.48 -3.11
N VAL A 636 -7.15 -23.28 -4.33
CA VAL A 636 -8.56 -23.30 -4.71
C VAL A 636 -8.72 -24.32 -5.84
N SER A 637 -9.38 -25.44 -5.54
CA SER A 637 -9.62 -26.53 -6.50
C SER A 637 -10.73 -26.16 -7.48
N ALA A 638 -10.46 -26.26 -8.78
CA ALA A 638 -11.50 -26.09 -9.82
C ALA A 638 -12.53 -27.23 -9.79
N ALA A 639 -12.14 -28.45 -9.39
CA ALA A 639 -12.98 -29.63 -9.47
C ALA A 639 -14.20 -29.57 -8.54
N ASP A 640 -14.05 -29.02 -7.34
CA ASP A 640 -15.08 -29.03 -6.30
C ASP A 640 -15.29 -27.70 -5.57
N GLY A 641 -14.46 -26.70 -5.88
CA GLY A 641 -14.46 -25.39 -5.25
C GLY A 641 -13.83 -25.35 -3.85
N SER A 642 -13.18 -26.44 -3.43
CA SER A 642 -12.60 -26.52 -2.09
C SER A 642 -11.42 -25.54 -1.93
N VAL A 643 -11.41 -24.85 -0.79
CA VAL A 643 -10.32 -23.95 -0.42
C VAL A 643 -9.49 -24.60 0.69
N THR A 644 -8.19 -24.74 0.44
CA THR A 644 -7.22 -25.31 1.39
C THR A 644 -6.02 -24.40 1.58
N GLY A 645 -5.35 -24.52 2.71
CA GLY A 645 -4.11 -23.84 3.04
C GLY A 645 -2.96 -24.80 3.20
N TRP A 646 -1.75 -24.41 2.78
CA TRP A 646 -0.55 -25.18 3.07
C TRP A 646 -0.16 -25.01 4.53
N ASP A 647 -0.04 -26.12 5.25
CA ASP A 647 0.46 -26.14 6.61
C ASP A 647 1.90 -26.71 6.63
N PRO A 648 2.91 -25.87 6.91
CA PRO A 648 4.30 -26.32 6.88
C PRO A 648 4.67 -27.28 8.01
N GLU A 649 3.87 -27.36 9.08
CA GLU A 649 4.11 -28.26 10.21
C GLU A 649 3.73 -29.70 9.87
N SER A 650 2.52 -29.91 9.32
CA SER A 650 2.10 -31.23 8.83
C SER A 650 2.69 -31.60 7.47
N GLY A 651 3.06 -30.61 6.65
CA GLY A 651 3.46 -30.85 5.27
C GLY A 651 2.28 -31.19 4.36
N ASP A 652 1.06 -30.79 4.74
CA ASP A 652 -0.18 -31.12 4.06
C ASP A 652 -1.03 -29.88 3.72
N TRP A 653 -1.97 -30.07 2.78
CA TRP A 653 -3.01 -29.09 2.48
C TRP A 653 -4.22 -29.29 3.40
N ILE A 654 -4.41 -28.39 4.36
CA ILE A 654 -5.51 -28.42 5.33
C ILE A 654 -6.69 -27.54 4.90
N PRO A 655 -7.94 -27.81 5.35
CA PRO A 655 -9.08 -26.94 5.07
C PRO A 655 -8.83 -25.47 5.45
N TYR A 656 -9.33 -24.52 4.66
CA TYR A 656 -9.06 -23.08 4.85
C TYR A 656 -9.41 -22.59 6.26
N ARG A 657 -10.52 -23.05 6.84
CA ARG A 657 -10.87 -22.79 8.25
C ARG A 657 -9.76 -23.21 9.22
N LYS A 658 -9.17 -24.40 9.04
CA LYS A 658 -8.09 -24.89 9.90
C LYS A 658 -6.83 -24.04 9.73
N LEU A 659 -6.51 -23.61 8.50
CA LEU A 659 -5.41 -22.67 8.26
C LEU A 659 -5.64 -21.36 9.04
N LEU A 660 -6.81 -20.72 8.90
CA LEU A 660 -7.11 -19.46 9.58
C LEU A 660 -7.02 -19.57 11.11
N LEU A 661 -7.50 -20.69 11.68
CA LEU A 661 -7.39 -20.96 13.12
C LEU A 661 -5.95 -21.21 13.55
N SER A 662 -5.16 -21.96 12.77
CA SER A 662 -3.74 -22.18 13.02
C SER A 662 -2.97 -20.85 13.00
N LEU A 663 -3.22 -20.00 12.00
CA LEU A 663 -2.61 -18.67 11.90
C LEU A 663 -2.91 -17.78 13.11
N ALA A 664 -4.15 -17.82 13.63
CA ALA A 664 -4.51 -17.08 14.84
C ALA A 664 -3.86 -17.64 16.10
N ARG A 665 -3.72 -18.97 16.23
CA ARG A 665 -3.03 -19.59 17.37
C ARG A 665 -1.55 -19.24 17.41
N HIS A 666 -0.92 -19.17 16.24
CA HIS A 666 0.47 -18.78 16.06
C HIS A 666 0.66 -17.26 15.95
N ALA A 667 -0.42 -16.47 16.06
CA ALA A 667 -0.31 -15.02 16.07
C ALA A 667 0.42 -14.58 17.34
N GLU A 668 1.51 -13.84 17.14
CA GLU A 668 2.30 -13.29 18.24
C GLU A 668 1.48 -12.25 19.01
N VAL A 669 1.44 -12.37 20.34
CA VAL A 669 0.77 -11.40 21.20
C VAL A 669 1.71 -10.23 21.48
N PRO A 670 1.27 -8.97 21.31
CA PRO A 670 2.11 -7.81 21.59
C PRO A 670 2.59 -7.81 23.05
N GLY A 671 3.91 -7.78 23.29
CA GLY A 671 4.51 -7.67 24.63
C GLY A 671 4.77 -8.98 25.40
N THR A 672 4.52 -10.17 24.83
CA THR A 672 4.85 -11.47 25.47
C THR A 672 6.29 -11.93 25.25
N TYR A 673 7.06 -11.24 24.43
CA TYR A 673 8.45 -11.55 24.15
C TYR A 673 9.33 -10.69 25.06
N PRO A 674 10.47 -11.20 25.56
CA PRO A 674 11.34 -10.45 26.46
C PRO A 674 11.58 -9.08 25.85
N ARG A 675 11.07 -8.07 26.55
CA ARG A 675 11.42 -6.69 26.26
C ARG A 675 12.93 -6.63 26.39
N PHE A 676 13.62 -6.27 25.33
CA PHE A 676 14.95 -5.72 25.48
C PHE A 676 14.77 -4.41 26.24
N GLU A 677 14.94 -4.47 27.55
CA GLU A 677 15.40 -3.32 28.32
C GLU A 677 16.70 -2.87 27.62
N ASN A 678 16.70 -1.62 27.13
CA ASN A 678 17.70 -1.00 26.23
C ASN A 678 17.49 -1.20 24.71
N LEU A 679 16.24 -1.22 24.24
CA LEU A 679 15.90 -0.53 23.00
C LEU A 679 15.41 0.87 23.36
N ASP A 680 16.36 1.78 23.59
CA ASP A 680 16.07 3.17 23.32
C ASP A 680 15.78 3.32 21.83
N ASP A 681 14.67 3.99 21.53
CA ASP A 681 14.17 4.42 20.22
C ASP A 681 15.23 5.21 19.41
N THR A 682 16.28 4.53 18.93
CA THR A 682 17.32 5.12 18.07
C THR A 682 17.76 4.16 16.97
N ASP A 683 16.80 3.66 16.18
CA ASP A 683 16.87 3.79 14.73
C ASP A 683 15.51 3.44 14.11
N ASP A 684 14.94 4.42 13.40
CA ASP A 684 13.73 4.36 12.56
C ASP A 684 12.34 4.44 13.21
N THR A 685 12.14 5.29 14.24
CA THR A 685 10.90 6.07 14.45
C THR A 685 11.20 7.20 15.43
N ASP A 686 11.60 8.37 14.93
CA ASP A 686 11.63 9.56 15.78
C ASP A 686 10.28 10.24 15.64
N ASP A 687 9.34 9.76 16.45
CA ASP A 687 8.14 10.49 16.75
C ASP A 687 7.51 9.91 18.05
N THR A 688 6.89 10.77 18.88
CA THR A 688 6.37 10.72 20.28
C THR A 688 7.06 9.89 21.38
N ASP A 689 7.17 10.48 22.56
CA ASP A 689 6.41 9.97 23.71
C ASP A 689 6.20 11.10 24.72
N ASP A 690 5.03 11.02 25.36
CA ASP A 690 4.43 11.94 26.30
C ASP A 690 5.12 11.94 27.67
N SER A 691 5.00 13.09 28.31
CA SER A 691 5.15 13.36 29.74
C SER A 691 4.15 12.60 30.61
N ASP A 692 4.56 12.23 31.82
CA ASP A 692 3.66 12.20 32.98
C ASP A 692 4.15 13.24 34.00
N ASP A 693 3.26 14.18 34.24
CA ASP A 693 3.19 15.16 35.33
C ASP A 693 2.82 14.44 36.63
N GLU A 694 3.43 14.80 37.75
CA GLU A 694 2.72 14.96 39.04
C GLU A 694 3.62 15.63 40.09
N GLY A 695 3.17 16.78 40.59
CA GLY A 695 3.15 17.06 42.03
C GLY A 695 4.25 17.96 42.60
N SER A 696 3.96 19.25 42.73
CA SER A 696 4.73 20.22 43.52
C SER A 696 4.48 20.13 45.04
N GLY A 697 5.55 20.27 45.83
CA GLY A 697 5.58 20.79 47.21
C GLY A 697 5.55 19.73 48.32
N ALA A 698 6.37 19.76 49.38
CA ALA A 698 7.18 20.82 49.98
C ALA A 698 8.17 20.23 51.01
N ASP A 699 9.17 21.04 51.40
CA ASP A 699 9.99 21.00 52.64
C ASP A 699 10.85 19.75 52.88
N GLY A 700 12.09 19.77 53.39
CA GLY A 700 12.94 20.77 54.00
C GLY A 700 13.98 20.01 54.86
N ALA A 701 15.23 20.49 54.87
CA ALA A 701 16.26 20.29 55.90
C ALA A 701 17.02 18.95 56.06
N ALA A 702 18.35 19.15 56.19
CA ALA A 702 19.31 18.56 57.13
C ALA A 702 20.00 17.21 56.82
N GLU A 703 21.35 17.29 56.80
CA GLU A 703 22.34 16.53 57.62
C GLU A 703 22.20 15.00 57.69
N GLU A 704 23.22 14.15 57.75
CA GLU A 704 24.67 14.14 57.91
C GLU A 704 25.06 12.64 57.77
N GLU A 705 26.35 12.33 57.56
CA GLU A 705 27.06 11.13 58.10
C GLU A 705 26.58 9.69 57.73
N THR A 706 27.37 8.63 57.57
CA THR A 706 28.78 8.25 57.34
C THR A 706 28.75 6.68 57.35
N GLU A 707 29.86 6.05 56.96
CA GLU A 707 30.31 4.71 57.39
C GLU A 707 29.73 3.43 56.73
N ASP A 708 30.54 2.88 55.83
CA ASP A 708 31.29 1.60 55.97
C ASP A 708 30.58 0.35 56.51
N ALA A 709 30.60 -0.74 55.70
CA ALA A 709 31.01 -2.08 56.15
C ALA A 709 31.10 -3.11 54.99
N GLU A 710 32.36 -3.42 54.64
CA GLU A 710 33.00 -4.71 54.37
C GLU A 710 32.25 -5.98 53.87
N ILE A 711 32.87 -6.54 52.82
CA ILE A 711 32.82 -7.86 52.13
C ILE A 711 33.36 -8.97 53.10
N PRO A 712 33.05 -10.32 53.08
CA PRO A 712 33.44 -11.19 51.94
C PRO A 712 32.77 -12.56 51.66
N ALA A 713 32.84 -12.89 50.36
CA ALA A 713 33.25 -14.13 49.65
C ALA A 713 32.86 -15.56 50.12
N ALA A 714 32.32 -16.32 49.15
CA ALA A 714 32.69 -17.68 48.67
C ALA A 714 31.40 -18.49 48.36
N GLY A 715 31.19 -19.20 47.25
CA GLY A 715 32.01 -19.62 46.12
C GLY A 715 31.41 -20.95 45.61
N ALA A 716 30.95 -21.02 44.36
CA ALA A 716 30.74 -22.28 43.62
C ALA A 716 30.32 -22.02 42.16
N THR A 717 31.33 -22.10 41.29
CA THR A 717 31.34 -22.52 39.88
C THR A 717 30.04 -23.06 39.25
N SER A 718 29.64 -22.48 38.11
CA SER A 718 29.00 -23.20 37.00
C SER A 718 29.17 -22.39 35.71
N GLY A 719 29.70 -23.04 34.67
CA GLY A 719 30.21 -22.46 33.43
C GLY A 719 29.30 -21.44 32.73
N ASP A 720 29.89 -20.28 32.46
CA ASP A 720 29.36 -19.25 31.58
C ASP A 720 29.46 -19.72 30.12
N GLN A 721 28.45 -20.48 29.69
CA GLN A 721 28.18 -20.68 28.28
C GLN A 721 27.72 -19.33 27.70
N ARG A 722 28.68 -18.65 27.06
CA ARG A 722 28.49 -17.55 26.11
C ARG A 722 27.18 -17.68 25.35
N ARG A 723 26.13 -17.01 25.84
CA ARG A 723 24.88 -16.80 25.11
C ARG A 723 25.03 -15.60 24.20
N THR A 724 25.46 -15.88 22.98
CA THR A 724 25.35 -14.99 21.82
C THR A 724 23.88 -14.58 21.64
N THR A 725 23.57 -13.30 21.86
CA THR A 725 22.22 -12.74 21.67
C THR A 725 22.15 -11.98 20.34
N ALA A 726 21.57 -12.63 19.32
CA ALA A 726 21.23 -12.04 18.04
C ALA A 726 19.70 -12.02 17.88
N TRP A 727 19.07 -10.87 17.59
CA TRP A 727 17.73 -10.87 16.98
C TRP A 727 17.33 -9.56 16.27
N VAL A 728 17.82 -9.40 15.04
CA VAL A 728 16.95 -9.06 13.90
C VAL A 728 16.90 -10.38 13.12
N PRO A 729 15.75 -11.00 12.82
CA PRO A 729 15.75 -12.20 12.01
C PRO A 729 16.40 -11.84 10.67
N ASP A 730 17.54 -12.48 10.40
CA ASP A 730 18.36 -12.21 9.23
C ASP A 730 17.46 -12.29 7.99
N LEU A 731 17.47 -11.25 7.15
CA LEU A 731 16.67 -11.24 5.93
C LEU A 731 17.04 -12.45 5.06
N GLU A 732 18.28 -12.91 5.11
CA GLU A 732 18.71 -14.14 4.46
C GLU A 732 18.07 -15.37 5.08
N GLU A 733 17.98 -15.46 6.40
CA GLU A 733 17.23 -16.53 7.08
C GLU A 733 15.74 -16.52 6.68
N GLN A 734 15.10 -15.34 6.63
CA GLN A 734 13.70 -15.23 6.17
C GLN A 734 13.54 -15.65 4.71
N ARG A 735 14.51 -15.32 3.85
CA ARG A 735 14.54 -15.76 2.44
C ARG A 735 14.73 -17.28 2.35
N ALA A 736 15.61 -17.86 3.18
CA ALA A 736 15.83 -19.30 3.22
C ALA A 736 14.58 -20.06 3.69
N ARG A 737 13.92 -19.59 4.75
CA ARG A 737 12.64 -20.14 5.24
C ARG A 737 11.55 -20.04 4.16
N THR A 738 11.47 -18.90 3.47
CA THR A 738 10.53 -18.71 2.35
C THR A 738 10.83 -19.69 1.20
N ALA A 739 12.09 -19.85 0.82
CA ALA A 739 12.49 -20.78 -0.23
C ALA A 739 12.15 -22.24 0.14
N GLN A 740 12.40 -22.65 1.38
CA GLN A 740 12.02 -23.98 1.87
C GLN A 740 10.50 -24.17 1.84
N PHE A 741 9.74 -23.19 2.34
CA PHE A 741 8.28 -23.20 2.31
C PHE A 741 7.75 -23.40 0.89
N VAL A 742 8.21 -22.60 -0.07
CA VAL A 742 7.73 -22.67 -1.46
C VAL A 742 8.13 -24.01 -2.10
N ARG A 743 9.37 -24.48 -1.90
CA ARG A 743 9.80 -25.77 -2.46
C ARG A 743 8.96 -26.93 -1.95
N SER A 744 8.80 -27.07 -0.63
CA SER A 744 8.00 -28.15 -0.05
C SER A 744 6.55 -28.12 -0.54
N MET A 745 5.97 -26.91 -0.62
CA MET A 745 4.62 -26.70 -1.14
C MET A 745 4.50 -27.13 -2.61
N LEU A 746 5.44 -26.76 -3.48
CA LEU A 746 5.42 -27.18 -4.89
C LEU A 746 5.61 -28.69 -5.06
N TYR A 747 6.52 -29.31 -4.28
CA TYR A 747 6.71 -30.76 -4.32
C TYR A 747 5.42 -31.54 -3.97
N SER A 748 4.59 -31.02 -3.08
CA SER A 748 3.29 -31.63 -2.74
C SER A 748 2.26 -31.60 -3.87
N LEU A 749 2.51 -30.79 -4.90
CA LEU A 749 1.59 -30.53 -6.01
C LEU A 749 2.10 -31.05 -7.37
N ARG A 750 3.29 -31.66 -7.41
CA ARG A 750 4.01 -32.00 -8.66
C ARG A 750 3.21 -32.83 -9.67
N ASP A 751 2.29 -33.66 -9.17
CA ASP A 751 1.49 -34.61 -9.96
C ASP A 751 0.10 -34.05 -10.36
N ARG A 752 -0.10 -32.72 -10.24
CA ARG A 752 -1.38 -32.03 -10.49
C ARG A 752 -1.25 -30.94 -11.55
N ASN A 753 -2.37 -30.60 -12.20
CA ASN A 753 -2.48 -29.39 -13.02
C ASN A 753 -2.55 -28.16 -12.10
N VAL A 754 -1.53 -27.29 -12.13
CA VAL A 754 -1.42 -26.18 -11.17
C VAL A 754 -1.19 -24.85 -11.86
N LEU A 755 -1.98 -23.84 -11.50
CA LEU A 755 -1.69 -22.44 -11.75
C LEU A 755 -1.20 -21.78 -10.47
N LEU A 756 0.11 -21.56 -10.37
CA LEU A 756 0.72 -20.78 -9.30
C LEU A 756 0.58 -19.27 -9.59
N LEU A 757 0.08 -18.54 -8.61
CA LEU A 757 -0.11 -17.09 -8.63
C LEU A 757 0.76 -16.43 -7.55
N SER A 758 1.49 -15.39 -7.96
CA SER A 758 2.33 -14.60 -7.06
C SER A 758 2.12 -13.10 -7.27
N HIS A 759 2.23 -12.32 -6.20
CA HIS A 759 2.14 -10.87 -6.27
C HIS A 759 3.53 -10.24 -6.12
N ALA A 760 4.01 -9.56 -7.17
CA ALA A 760 5.40 -9.10 -7.27
C ALA A 760 5.81 -8.21 -6.08
N GLN A 761 5.10 -7.12 -5.81
CA GLN A 761 5.45 -6.19 -4.72
C GLN A 761 5.28 -6.79 -3.32
N ASN A 762 4.49 -7.86 -3.19
CA ASN A 762 4.27 -8.51 -1.92
C ASN A 762 5.42 -9.48 -1.61
N ALA A 763 5.78 -10.34 -2.57
CA ALA A 763 6.67 -11.47 -2.34
C ALA A 763 8.15 -11.21 -2.68
N ARG A 764 8.48 -10.28 -3.60
CA ARG A 764 9.87 -10.16 -4.14
C ARG A 764 10.96 -9.83 -3.12
N LEU A 765 10.63 -9.30 -1.94
CA LEU A 765 11.64 -9.07 -0.89
C LEU A 765 12.18 -10.39 -0.31
N HIS A 766 11.28 -11.37 -0.13
CA HIS A 766 11.56 -12.68 0.47
C HIS A 766 11.77 -13.77 -0.60
N TRP A 767 11.30 -13.53 -1.84
CA TRP A 767 11.63 -14.32 -3.02
C TRP A 767 12.20 -13.41 -4.13
N PRO A 768 13.48 -13.00 -4.03
CA PRO A 768 14.10 -12.02 -4.92
C PRO A 768 14.03 -12.34 -6.41
N TRP A 769 13.96 -13.62 -6.78
CA TRP A 769 13.81 -14.06 -8.16
C TRP A 769 12.59 -13.46 -8.89
N LEU A 770 11.53 -13.08 -8.15
CA LEU A 770 10.37 -12.40 -8.72
C LEU A 770 10.63 -10.97 -9.23
N ALA A 771 11.83 -10.41 -9.06
CA ALA A 771 12.22 -9.12 -9.63
C ALA A 771 12.43 -9.24 -11.15
N ASN A 772 12.00 -8.24 -11.92
CA ASN A 772 11.94 -8.31 -13.40
C ASN A 772 13.24 -8.77 -14.07
N GLY A 773 14.39 -8.25 -13.66
CA GLY A 773 15.65 -8.61 -14.30
C GLY A 773 16.25 -9.94 -13.82
N ARG A 774 15.67 -10.58 -12.80
CA ARG A 774 16.04 -11.94 -12.39
C ARG A 774 15.18 -13.03 -13.01
N LEU A 775 14.04 -12.64 -13.60
CA LEU A 775 13.16 -13.59 -14.26
C LEU A 775 13.82 -14.18 -15.49
N VAL A 776 13.65 -15.49 -15.66
CA VAL A 776 13.99 -16.24 -16.86
C VAL A 776 12.72 -17.01 -17.23
N PRO A 777 12.27 -16.97 -18.51
CA PRO A 777 11.10 -17.72 -18.95
C PRO A 777 11.20 -19.21 -18.58
N ASP A 778 10.07 -19.78 -18.16
CA ASP A 778 9.90 -21.21 -17.88
C ASP A 778 10.85 -21.80 -16.81
N ALA A 779 11.38 -20.93 -15.94
CA ALA A 779 12.29 -21.30 -14.87
C ALA A 779 11.80 -20.83 -13.48
N LEU A 780 12.38 -21.39 -12.42
CA LEU A 780 12.25 -20.95 -11.03
C LEU A 780 13.64 -20.90 -10.38
N GLN A 781 13.86 -19.96 -9.45
CA GLN A 781 15.10 -19.90 -8.68
C GLN A 781 14.83 -19.74 -7.19
N PHE A 782 15.55 -20.50 -6.38
CA PHE A 782 15.48 -20.45 -4.92
C PHE A 782 16.88 -20.27 -4.31
N GLY A 783 17.01 -19.23 -3.48
CA GLY A 783 18.28 -18.91 -2.82
C GLY A 783 19.39 -18.56 -3.81
N ALA A 784 20.60 -19.05 -3.55
CA ALA A 784 21.78 -18.85 -4.39
C ALA A 784 21.92 -19.88 -5.53
N ASN A 785 21.04 -20.88 -5.61
CA ASN A 785 21.07 -21.89 -6.66
C ASN A 785 20.81 -21.26 -8.04
N PRO A 786 21.33 -21.84 -9.14
CA PRO A 786 20.98 -21.40 -10.48
C PRO A 786 19.47 -21.54 -10.72
N ALA A 787 18.93 -20.74 -11.64
CA ALA A 787 17.57 -20.92 -12.11
C ALA A 787 17.43 -22.31 -12.76
N GLN A 788 16.36 -23.00 -12.43
CA GLN A 788 16.06 -24.35 -12.92
C GLN A 788 14.77 -24.33 -13.71
N HIS A 789 14.68 -25.17 -14.74
CA HIS A 789 13.45 -25.33 -15.51
C HIS A 789 12.29 -25.72 -14.59
N ILE A 790 11.10 -25.19 -14.87
CA ILE A 790 9.94 -25.33 -13.99
C ILE A 790 9.49 -26.79 -13.84
N SER A 791 9.72 -27.65 -14.84
CA SER A 791 9.31 -29.06 -14.80
C SER A 791 9.96 -29.88 -13.70
N LEU A 792 11.09 -29.44 -13.13
CA LEU A 792 11.66 -30.06 -11.91
C LEU A 792 10.71 -29.98 -10.69
N TYR A 793 9.75 -29.06 -10.72
CA TYR A 793 8.76 -28.85 -9.67
C TYR A 793 7.37 -29.39 -10.05
N GLY A 794 7.22 -29.91 -11.28
CA GLY A 794 5.99 -30.46 -11.84
C GLY A 794 5.87 -30.13 -13.33
N GLU A 795 5.68 -31.14 -14.18
CA GLU A 795 5.56 -30.99 -15.65
C GLU A 795 4.29 -30.22 -16.07
N ARG A 796 3.30 -30.15 -15.17
CA ARG A 796 1.99 -29.51 -15.35
C ARG A 796 1.83 -28.20 -14.58
N LEU A 797 2.95 -27.60 -14.18
CA LEU A 797 2.97 -26.37 -13.39
C LEU A 797 3.06 -25.13 -14.30
N CYS A 798 2.06 -24.25 -14.21
CA CYS A 798 2.09 -22.89 -14.75
C CYS A 798 2.40 -21.89 -13.62
N HIS A 799 3.21 -20.86 -13.91
CA HIS A 799 3.44 -19.76 -12.97
C HIS A 799 3.11 -18.41 -13.59
N VAL A 800 2.17 -17.70 -12.97
CA VAL A 800 1.79 -16.33 -13.30
C VAL A 800 2.11 -15.40 -12.14
N ARG A 801 2.73 -14.26 -12.46
CA ARG A 801 3.02 -13.18 -11.53
C ARG A 801 2.19 -11.96 -11.88
N VAL A 802 1.49 -11.42 -10.89
CA VAL A 802 0.72 -10.18 -11.04
C VAL A 802 1.42 -9.00 -10.36
N ARG A 803 1.19 -7.80 -10.91
CA ARG A 803 1.70 -6.53 -10.40
C ARG A 803 0.61 -5.46 -10.51
N ASP A 804 0.36 -4.74 -9.42
CA ASP A 804 -0.63 -3.66 -9.35
C ASP A 804 0.03 -2.26 -9.34
N ASP A 805 -0.78 -1.22 -9.14
CA ASP A 805 -0.40 0.20 -9.15
C ASP A 805 0.47 0.66 -7.97
N MET A 806 0.78 -0.21 -7.01
CA MET A 806 1.62 0.17 -5.88
C MET A 806 2.98 0.68 -6.36
N SER A 807 3.35 1.88 -5.88
CA SER A 807 4.60 2.57 -6.23
C SER A 807 4.74 2.86 -7.72
N ASP A 808 3.63 3.15 -8.41
CA ASP A 808 3.57 3.56 -9.83
C ASP A 808 4.19 2.53 -10.80
N GLU A 809 4.25 1.26 -10.38
CA GLU A 809 4.89 0.19 -11.17
C GLU A 809 4.07 -0.26 -12.37
N THR A 810 2.77 0.05 -12.41
CA THR A 810 1.91 -0.10 -13.60
C THR A 810 1.47 1.26 -14.11
N PRO A 811 1.39 1.47 -15.44
CA PRO A 811 1.03 2.78 -15.98
C PRO A 811 -0.46 3.10 -15.75
N GLN A 812 -0.77 4.39 -15.69
CA GLN A 812 -2.15 4.85 -15.87
C GLN A 812 -2.62 4.53 -17.29
N TRP A 813 -3.93 4.47 -17.50
CA TRP A 813 -4.51 4.14 -18.80
C TRP A 813 -5.87 4.80 -19.01
N PHE A 814 -6.32 4.79 -20.26
CA PHE A 814 -7.68 5.13 -20.68
C PHE A 814 -8.03 4.37 -21.96
N ALA A 815 -9.31 4.28 -22.29
CA ALA A 815 -9.75 3.76 -23.58
C ALA A 815 -9.87 4.93 -24.57
N PRO A 816 -9.09 4.95 -25.67
CA PRO A 816 -9.12 6.06 -26.61
C PRO A 816 -10.44 6.07 -27.41
N ASP A 817 -10.78 7.27 -27.86
CA ASP A 817 -11.90 7.57 -28.75
C ASP A 817 -11.44 8.80 -29.53
N ASP A 818 -10.63 8.55 -30.55
CA ASP A 818 -9.96 9.62 -31.27
C ASP A 818 -10.92 10.34 -32.24
N GLU A 819 -12.12 9.78 -32.50
CA GLU A 819 -13.17 10.43 -33.30
C GLU A 819 -13.92 11.49 -32.50
N SER A 820 -14.35 11.16 -31.27
CA SER A 820 -15.11 12.10 -30.43
C SER A 820 -14.25 12.90 -29.46
N HIS A 821 -12.98 12.52 -29.29
CA HIS A 821 -12.09 12.95 -28.21
C HIS A 821 -12.66 12.72 -26.79
N GLU A 822 -13.77 11.99 -26.64
CA GLU A 822 -14.38 11.65 -25.35
C GLU A 822 -13.87 10.30 -24.81
N HIS A 823 -12.57 10.22 -24.55
CA HIS A 823 -11.91 9.05 -24.00
C HIS A 823 -12.64 8.47 -22.78
N GLY A 824 -12.60 7.15 -22.65
CA GLY A 824 -13.37 6.41 -21.66
C GLY A 824 -12.57 5.37 -20.90
N PHE A 825 -13.29 4.35 -20.44
CA PHE A 825 -12.74 3.19 -19.76
C PHE A 825 -13.32 1.92 -20.36
N ALA A 826 -12.52 0.87 -20.36
CA ALA A 826 -12.88 -0.43 -20.89
C ALA A 826 -12.44 -1.52 -19.92
N SER A 827 -13.29 -2.51 -19.69
CA SER A 827 -12.91 -3.74 -18.98
C SER A 827 -12.43 -4.80 -19.98
N GLY A 828 -11.46 -5.61 -19.59
CA GLY A 828 -10.93 -6.66 -20.45
C GLY A 828 -9.54 -7.15 -20.08
N LEU A 829 -9.04 -8.07 -20.90
CA LEU A 829 -7.64 -8.46 -20.98
C LEU A 829 -7.07 -7.87 -22.26
N TRP A 830 -5.87 -7.31 -22.18
CA TRP A 830 -5.24 -6.50 -23.22
C TRP A 830 -3.82 -6.98 -23.47
N HIS A 831 -3.45 -7.08 -24.74
CA HIS A 831 -2.11 -7.47 -25.19
C HIS A 831 -1.58 -6.46 -26.20
N ARG A 832 -0.27 -6.53 -26.47
CA ARG A 832 0.32 -5.71 -27.53
C ARG A 832 -0.22 -6.16 -28.90
N PRO A 833 -0.51 -5.23 -29.84
CA PRO A 833 -1.02 -5.58 -31.16
C PRO A 833 -0.06 -6.49 -31.95
N GLU A 834 1.24 -6.34 -31.74
CA GLU A 834 2.31 -7.16 -32.35
C GLU A 834 2.66 -8.43 -31.54
N ALA A 835 1.85 -8.80 -30.56
CA ALA A 835 2.09 -9.96 -29.72
C ALA A 835 2.10 -11.26 -30.55
N THR A 836 3.21 -12.01 -30.47
CA THR A 836 3.29 -13.40 -30.94
C THR A 836 2.68 -14.35 -29.90
N GLY A 837 2.57 -15.65 -30.23
CA GLY A 837 2.08 -16.67 -29.28
C GLY A 837 2.90 -16.79 -27.98
N ASP A 838 4.16 -16.37 -28.00
CA ASP A 838 5.06 -16.36 -26.82
C ASP A 838 5.01 -15.01 -26.04
N HIS A 839 4.03 -14.15 -26.33
CA HIS A 839 3.87 -12.90 -25.58
C HIS A 839 3.38 -13.15 -24.14
N ARG A 840 4.22 -12.79 -23.18
CA ARG A 840 4.03 -13.14 -21.76
C ARG A 840 3.49 -12.04 -20.85
N VAL A 841 3.39 -10.78 -21.29
CA VAL A 841 3.00 -9.64 -20.43
C VAL A 841 1.71 -8.99 -20.90
N HIS A 842 0.64 -9.18 -20.13
CA HIS A 842 -0.71 -8.71 -20.46
C HIS A 842 -1.21 -7.70 -19.42
N TYR A 843 -2.20 -6.88 -19.77
CA TYR A 843 -2.87 -5.97 -18.83
C TYR A 843 -4.33 -6.34 -18.66
N SER A 844 -4.80 -6.26 -17.42
CA SER A 844 -6.14 -6.70 -17.04
C SER A 844 -6.86 -5.54 -16.35
N THR A 845 -7.97 -5.09 -16.91
CA THR A 845 -8.77 -3.96 -16.41
C THR A 845 -10.16 -4.42 -15.99
N GLY A 846 -10.67 -3.84 -14.89
CA GLY A 846 -11.97 -4.19 -14.31
C GLY A 846 -13.11 -3.30 -14.81
N GLU A 847 -14.33 -3.75 -14.58
CA GLU A 847 -15.53 -2.93 -14.80
C GLU A 847 -15.65 -1.83 -13.74
N LYS A 848 -16.43 -0.80 -14.08
CA LYS A 848 -16.75 0.29 -13.17
C LYS A 848 -17.56 -0.24 -11.99
N PRO A 849 -17.06 -0.15 -10.74
CA PRO A 849 -17.80 -0.66 -9.60
C PRO A 849 -19.05 0.19 -9.34
N HIS A 850 -20.05 -0.39 -8.67
CA HIS A 850 -21.28 0.33 -8.30
C HIS A 850 -20.99 1.58 -7.44
N THR A 851 -19.94 1.55 -6.61
CA THR A 851 -19.49 2.71 -5.81
C THR A 851 -19.06 3.88 -6.68
N ALA A 852 -18.56 3.63 -7.88
CA ALA A 852 -18.17 4.67 -8.82
C ALA A 852 -19.31 5.04 -9.78
N LYS A 853 -20.54 4.50 -9.67
CA LYS A 853 -21.60 4.61 -10.70
C LYS A 853 -21.84 6.04 -11.20
N HIS A 854 -21.69 7.04 -10.34
CA HIS A 854 -21.88 8.46 -10.62
C HIS A 854 -20.67 9.14 -11.29
N ALA A 855 -19.49 8.52 -11.36
CA ALA A 855 -18.32 9.11 -12.02
C ALA A 855 -18.58 9.29 -13.52
N VAL A 856 -18.57 10.51 -14.02
CA VAL A 856 -18.86 10.81 -15.43
C VAL A 856 -17.56 10.77 -16.23
N LYS A 857 -17.50 10.05 -17.36
CA LYS A 857 -16.25 9.91 -18.15
C LYS A 857 -15.68 11.26 -18.62
N THR A 858 -16.56 12.22 -18.90
CA THR A 858 -16.25 13.58 -19.33
C THR A 858 -16.10 14.56 -18.17
N ALA A 859 -16.18 14.10 -16.91
CA ALA A 859 -15.96 14.96 -15.77
C ALA A 859 -14.56 15.58 -15.84
N SER A 860 -14.47 16.87 -15.55
CA SER A 860 -13.24 17.63 -15.71
C SER A 860 -13.00 18.54 -14.51
N LYS A 861 -11.72 18.65 -14.13
CA LYS A 861 -11.19 19.61 -13.16
C LYS A 861 -10.86 20.97 -13.78
N ILE A 862 -10.96 21.07 -15.11
CA ILE A 862 -10.50 22.21 -15.90
C ILE A 862 -11.69 22.83 -16.62
N ALA A 863 -12.41 22.03 -17.40
CA ALA A 863 -13.42 22.46 -18.34
C ALA A 863 -14.83 22.26 -17.80
N THR A 864 -15.73 23.16 -18.15
CA THR A 864 -17.16 22.94 -17.95
C THR A 864 -17.66 21.84 -18.89
N ARG A 865 -18.77 21.20 -18.50
CA ARG A 865 -19.54 20.30 -19.35
C ARG A 865 -21.02 20.52 -19.12
N ILE A 866 -21.81 20.28 -20.15
CA ILE A 866 -23.26 20.21 -20.02
C ILE A 866 -23.60 18.82 -19.44
N PRO A 867 -24.26 18.72 -18.28
CA PRO A 867 -24.64 17.44 -17.72
C PRO A 867 -25.71 16.77 -18.58
N VAL A 868 -25.61 15.44 -18.70
CA VAL A 868 -26.62 14.64 -19.41
C VAL A 868 -27.95 14.79 -18.67
N ARG A 869 -29.02 15.20 -19.38
CA ARG A 869 -30.38 15.32 -18.84
C ARG A 869 -30.74 14.07 -18.03
N LYS A 870 -31.00 14.23 -16.72
CA LYS A 870 -31.72 13.21 -15.95
C LYS A 870 -33.14 13.14 -16.49
N LYS A 871 -33.77 11.96 -16.43
CA LYS A 871 -35.20 11.82 -16.76
C LYS A 871 -35.97 12.78 -15.84
N PRO A 872 -36.83 13.67 -16.35
CA PRO A 872 -37.45 14.71 -15.53
C PRO A 872 -38.27 14.07 -14.40
N GLU A 873 -38.05 14.53 -13.17
CA GLU A 873 -39.04 14.40 -12.10
C GLU A 873 -40.02 15.55 -12.27
N ASN A 874 -41.21 15.26 -12.80
CA ASN A 874 -42.38 16.14 -12.85
C ASN A 874 -42.14 17.62 -13.25
N GLY A 875 -42.18 17.93 -14.55
CA GLY A 875 -42.53 19.26 -15.06
C GLY A 875 -41.42 20.12 -15.67
N ASP A 876 -40.14 19.78 -15.50
CA ASP A 876 -39.01 20.54 -16.06
C ASP A 876 -38.57 20.05 -17.45
N GLU A 877 -39.49 19.97 -18.41
CA GLU A 877 -39.14 19.55 -19.79
C GLU A 877 -38.42 20.65 -20.61
N ASP A 878 -38.52 21.92 -20.18
CA ASP A 878 -38.08 23.09 -20.96
C ASP A 878 -36.81 23.79 -20.45
N GLN A 879 -36.23 23.41 -19.31
CA GLN A 879 -34.97 24.00 -18.84
C GLN A 879 -33.76 23.30 -19.47
N GLU A 880 -32.86 24.08 -20.08
CA GLU A 880 -31.55 23.58 -20.51
C GLU A 880 -30.68 23.31 -19.27
N PRO A 881 -29.99 22.15 -19.20
CA PRO A 881 -29.14 21.84 -18.07
C PRO A 881 -27.99 22.83 -17.95
N GLU A 882 -27.83 23.42 -16.77
CA GLU A 882 -26.75 24.37 -16.49
C GLU A 882 -25.37 23.70 -16.65
N PRO A 883 -24.36 24.39 -17.23
CA PRO A 883 -22.99 23.88 -17.30
C PRO A 883 -22.40 23.63 -15.91
N VAL A 884 -21.75 22.49 -15.72
CA VAL A 884 -21.08 22.11 -14.46
C VAL A 884 -19.58 21.94 -14.65
N ILE A 885 -18.79 22.24 -13.62
CA ILE A 885 -17.37 21.88 -13.51
C ILE A 885 -17.20 20.88 -12.35
N ASP A 886 -16.54 19.75 -12.60
CA ASP A 886 -16.50 18.62 -11.66
C ASP A 886 -15.27 18.69 -10.73
N THR A 887 -14.80 19.89 -10.38
CA THR A 887 -13.61 20.08 -9.56
C THR A 887 -13.73 19.39 -8.19
N GLY A 888 -14.92 19.36 -7.59
CA GLY A 888 -15.18 18.64 -6.34
C GLY A 888 -15.34 17.11 -6.45
N THR A 889 -15.57 16.57 -7.64
CA THR A 889 -15.92 15.13 -7.79
C THR A 889 -14.71 14.21 -7.85
N ASN A 890 -14.63 13.16 -7.02
CA ASN A 890 -13.54 12.19 -7.14
C ASN A 890 -13.51 11.52 -8.53
N ALA A 891 -12.34 11.49 -9.17
CA ALA A 891 -12.15 10.78 -10.42
C ALA A 891 -12.12 9.27 -10.17
N TRP A 892 -12.78 8.50 -11.04
CA TRP A 892 -12.57 7.06 -11.08
C TRP A 892 -11.28 6.77 -11.86
N ASN A 893 -10.20 6.47 -11.14
CA ASN A 893 -8.89 6.15 -11.73
C ASN A 893 -8.57 4.66 -11.57
N PRO A 894 -9.11 3.77 -12.42
CA PRO A 894 -8.91 2.34 -12.29
C PRO A 894 -7.45 1.95 -12.59
N ALA A 895 -6.82 1.22 -11.68
CA ALA A 895 -5.52 0.62 -11.92
C ALA A 895 -5.61 -0.56 -12.92
N ALA A 896 -4.65 -0.63 -13.85
CA ALA A 896 -4.43 -1.84 -14.62
C ALA A 896 -3.65 -2.86 -13.79
N LEU A 897 -4.05 -4.13 -13.85
CA LEU A 897 -3.27 -5.23 -13.28
C LEU A 897 -2.38 -5.81 -14.37
N GLU A 898 -1.06 -5.72 -14.23
CA GLU A 898 -0.12 -6.42 -15.10
C GLU A 898 -0.11 -7.91 -14.75
N ILE A 899 -0.21 -8.76 -15.76
CA ILE A 899 -0.17 -10.22 -15.68
C ILE A 899 1.02 -10.69 -16.51
N ALA A 900 2.07 -11.15 -15.84
CA ALA A 900 3.25 -11.75 -16.47
C ALA A 900 3.19 -13.28 -16.32
N VAL A 901 3.08 -13.99 -17.44
CA VAL A 901 3.16 -15.45 -17.49
C VAL A 901 4.63 -15.83 -17.49
N LEU A 902 5.13 -16.23 -16.32
CA LEU A 902 6.54 -16.52 -16.12
C LEU A 902 6.91 -17.88 -16.70
N ALA A 903 5.99 -18.84 -16.57
CA ALA A 903 6.18 -20.19 -17.05
C ALA A 903 4.88 -20.80 -17.56
N VAL A 904 4.95 -21.53 -18.67
CA VAL A 904 3.87 -22.41 -19.17
C VAL A 904 4.23 -23.87 -18.90
N PRO A 905 3.23 -24.78 -18.75
CA PRO A 905 3.49 -26.20 -18.59
C PRO A 905 4.25 -26.79 -19.78
N GLU A 906 5.09 -27.80 -19.52
CA GLU A 906 5.78 -28.57 -20.56
C GLU A 906 4.80 -29.54 -21.25
N GLU A 907 3.91 -30.15 -20.46
CA GLU A 907 2.76 -30.90 -20.98
C GLU A 907 1.58 -29.94 -21.22
N GLY A 908 1.34 -29.58 -22.49
CA GLY A 908 0.16 -28.80 -22.89
C GLY A 908 0.35 -28.04 -24.21
N THR A 909 -0.75 -27.57 -24.78
CA THR A 909 -0.75 -26.75 -26.02
C THR A 909 -1.17 -25.30 -25.76
N ALA A 910 -1.62 -24.97 -24.54
CA ALA A 910 -2.06 -23.62 -24.19
C ALA A 910 -0.92 -22.59 -24.25
N GLU A 911 -1.12 -21.57 -25.07
CA GLU A 911 -0.25 -20.41 -25.14
C GLU A 911 -0.28 -19.56 -23.84
N ALA A 912 0.73 -18.72 -23.64
CA ALA A 912 0.78 -17.80 -22.51
C ALA A 912 -0.47 -16.90 -22.41
N GLY A 913 -1.04 -16.47 -23.55
CA GLY A 913 -2.26 -15.67 -23.58
C GLY A 913 -3.47 -16.35 -22.92
N ALA A 914 -3.59 -17.68 -23.02
CA ALA A 914 -4.66 -18.46 -22.39
C ALA A 914 -4.54 -18.43 -20.86
N TRP A 915 -3.33 -18.62 -20.31
CA TRP A 915 -3.07 -18.53 -18.86
C TRP A 915 -3.30 -17.13 -18.30
N ALA A 916 -2.99 -16.09 -19.08
CA ALA A 916 -3.34 -14.71 -18.72
C ALA A 916 -4.86 -14.50 -18.69
N ALA A 917 -5.61 -15.13 -19.61
CA ALA A 917 -7.07 -15.12 -19.66
C ALA A 917 -7.69 -15.82 -18.45
N VAL A 918 -7.22 -17.01 -18.08
CA VAL A 918 -7.62 -17.70 -16.84
C VAL A 918 -7.38 -16.79 -15.63
N THR A 919 -6.22 -16.16 -15.54
CA THR A 919 -5.89 -15.23 -14.45
C THR A 919 -6.83 -14.01 -14.41
N HIS A 920 -7.24 -13.47 -15.57
CA HIS A 920 -8.26 -12.42 -15.62
C HIS A 920 -9.65 -12.93 -15.18
N GLN A 921 -10.05 -14.12 -15.64
CA GLN A 921 -11.33 -14.74 -15.27
C GLN A 921 -11.43 -15.01 -13.76
N LEU A 922 -10.32 -15.37 -13.11
CA LEU A 922 -10.23 -15.53 -11.66
C LEU A 922 -10.53 -14.23 -10.88
N ARG A 923 -10.50 -13.06 -11.54
CA ARG A 923 -10.93 -11.79 -10.92
C ARG A 923 -12.44 -11.59 -10.99
N ARG A 924 -13.17 -12.41 -11.76
CA ARG A 924 -14.62 -12.36 -11.95
C ARG A 924 -15.31 -13.53 -11.22
N ALA A 925 -14.95 -13.73 -9.96
CA ALA A 925 -15.58 -14.70 -9.07
C ALA A 925 -17.12 -14.52 -9.02
N PRO A 926 -17.93 -15.55 -9.30
CA PRO A 926 -19.40 -15.43 -9.34
C PRO A 926 -20.05 -14.90 -8.06
N ASP A 927 -19.38 -15.07 -6.92
CA ASP A 927 -19.81 -14.55 -5.61
C ASP A 927 -19.60 -13.03 -5.46
N TYR A 928 -18.98 -12.37 -6.43
CA TYR A 928 -18.67 -10.95 -6.42
C TYR A 928 -19.32 -10.23 -7.61
N ASP A 929 -20.00 -9.12 -7.33
CA ASP A 929 -20.68 -8.32 -8.35
C ASP A 929 -19.73 -7.42 -9.15
N VAL A 930 -18.44 -7.36 -8.77
CA VAL A 930 -17.42 -6.52 -9.40
C VAL A 930 -16.12 -7.29 -9.60
N THR A 931 -15.35 -6.88 -10.61
CA THR A 931 -14.01 -7.44 -10.85
C THR A 931 -13.10 -7.18 -9.63
N LEU A 932 -12.54 -8.24 -9.06
CA LEU A 932 -11.59 -8.17 -7.96
C LEU A 932 -10.31 -7.43 -8.37
N LYS A 933 -9.67 -6.73 -7.43
CA LYS A 933 -8.33 -6.12 -7.65
C LYS A 933 -7.28 -7.18 -7.95
N LEU A 934 -7.34 -8.33 -7.27
CA LEU A 934 -6.46 -9.48 -7.45
C LEU A 934 -7.28 -10.73 -7.82
N PRO A 935 -6.71 -11.70 -8.55
CA PRO A 935 -7.34 -13.01 -8.78
C PRO A 935 -7.81 -13.66 -7.46
N LEU A 936 -8.93 -14.40 -7.49
CA LEU A 936 -9.58 -14.97 -6.32
C LEU A 936 -8.62 -15.68 -5.33
N PRO A 937 -7.68 -16.55 -5.75
CA PRO A 937 -6.75 -17.19 -4.82
C PRO A 937 -5.84 -16.19 -4.09
N LEU A 938 -5.31 -15.19 -4.79
CA LEU A 938 -4.51 -14.11 -4.19
C LEU A 938 -5.36 -13.20 -3.28
N HIS A 939 -6.62 -12.97 -3.63
CA HIS A 939 -7.55 -12.25 -2.78
C HIS A 939 -7.78 -12.97 -1.45
N LEU A 940 -8.01 -14.29 -1.48
CA LEU A 940 -8.17 -15.12 -0.28
C LEU A 940 -6.88 -15.17 0.54
N ALA A 941 -5.74 -15.43 -0.10
CA ALA A 941 -4.43 -15.43 0.56
C ALA A 941 -4.15 -14.09 1.27
N ARG A 942 -4.44 -12.94 0.63
CA ARG A 942 -4.31 -11.63 1.27
C ARG A 942 -5.21 -11.47 2.50
N LYS A 943 -6.44 -12.02 2.47
CA LYS A 943 -7.39 -11.94 3.59
C LYS A 943 -6.97 -12.73 4.82
N THR A 944 -6.07 -13.71 4.68
CA THR A 944 -5.49 -14.43 5.84
C THR A 944 -4.74 -13.53 6.81
N ALA A 945 -4.24 -12.37 6.35
CA ALA A 945 -3.52 -11.41 7.19
C ALA A 945 -4.33 -10.96 8.41
N GLN A 946 -5.66 -10.91 8.30
CA GLN A 946 -6.55 -10.58 9.40
C GLN A 946 -6.41 -11.56 10.59
N TYR A 947 -5.99 -12.80 10.36
CA TYR A 947 -5.81 -13.83 11.40
C TYR A 947 -4.38 -13.91 11.93
N VAL A 948 -3.45 -13.12 11.38
CA VAL A 948 -2.03 -13.10 11.79
C VAL A 948 -1.67 -11.79 12.49
N LEU A 949 -2.40 -10.70 12.21
CA LEU A 949 -2.14 -9.35 12.71
C LEU A 949 -3.26 -8.89 13.66
N PRO A 950 -2.95 -8.16 14.74
CA PRO A 950 -3.91 -7.28 15.39
C PRO A 950 -4.35 -6.21 14.38
N HIS A 951 -5.62 -5.81 14.46
CA HIS A 951 -6.32 -5.22 13.32
C HIS A 951 -6.05 -3.74 13.08
N GLU A 952 -5.81 -3.38 11.82
CA GLU A 952 -6.44 -2.21 11.17
C GLU A 952 -7.20 -2.76 9.95
N ASP A 953 -8.54 -2.80 9.99
CA ASP A 953 -9.34 -3.24 8.84
C ASP A 953 -9.50 -2.05 7.87
N ASP A 954 -8.77 -2.06 6.75
CA ASP A 954 -8.95 -1.09 5.64
C ASP A 954 -10.34 -1.18 4.96
N THR A 955 -11.17 -2.17 5.31
CA THR A 955 -12.42 -2.46 4.60
C THR A 955 -13.69 -1.79 5.14
N GLU A 956 -13.62 -0.98 6.19
CA GLU A 956 -14.83 -0.37 6.78
C GLU A 956 -14.80 1.17 6.82
N GLY A 957 -13.77 1.80 6.24
CA GLY A 957 -13.66 3.26 6.07
C GLY A 957 -14.38 3.84 4.85
N ALA A 958 -14.98 3.01 3.99
CA ALA A 958 -15.89 3.51 2.96
C ALA A 958 -17.28 3.68 3.60
N ALA A 959 -17.48 4.83 4.25
CA ALA A 959 -18.83 5.36 4.38
C ALA A 959 -19.48 5.34 2.98
N PRO A 960 -20.77 4.99 2.84
CA PRO A 960 -21.50 5.54 1.72
C PRO A 960 -21.45 7.05 1.91
N GLU A 961 -20.60 7.76 1.16
CA GLU A 961 -20.75 9.20 0.99
C GLU A 961 -22.16 9.39 0.41
N GLU A 962 -23.09 9.74 1.30
CA GLU A 962 -24.46 10.03 0.97
C GLU A 962 -24.46 11.22 0.02
N GLY A 963 -25.05 11.01 -1.16
CA GLY A 963 -25.63 12.11 -1.90
C GLY A 963 -26.73 12.70 -1.02
N ALA A 964 -26.45 13.83 -0.39
CA ALA A 964 -27.45 14.77 0.03
C ALA A 964 -27.60 15.79 -1.11
N GLY A 965 -28.59 15.54 -1.96
CA GLY A 965 -29.13 16.50 -2.90
C GLY A 965 -30.60 16.13 -3.04
N GLN A 966 -31.44 16.75 -2.22
CA GLN A 966 -32.78 17.11 -2.69
C GLN A 966 -32.62 18.31 -3.60
#